data_AF-A0A954FSI1-F1
#
_entry.id   AF-A0A954FSI1-F1
#
_cell.length_a   1.000
_cell.length_b   1.000
_cell.length_c   1.000
_cell.angle_alpha   90.00
_cell.angle_beta   90.00
_cell.angle_gamma   90.00
#
_symmetry.space_group_name_H-M   'P 1'
#
loop_
_entity.id
_entity.type
_entity.pdbx_description
1 polymer ?
#
loop_
_entity_poly.entity_id
_entity_poly.type
_entity_poly.pdbx_seq_one_letter_code
_entity_poly.pdbx_strand_id
1 'polypeptide(L)'
;GKLRRQIAKLFSRTYLLGKWLGLEVKQPESQLPGLIVLQIDGLSRQQFEAAVAKNRLPFLKKMMNHGYFNRLSFYSGLPSTTPAVQAEVMYGVRCVVPAFQFLHRATGRVFRMCDQEAAATIVREQTAQGTPLLTGGSSYSNLYSGGSSEAEFCAETQSVRLLIKRIRPLRLCLTLFLYTFTLLRISWLALIELVIAIGDMIHGVLRRDWKNEIRFVPARVLVSVVLREWVRIVVKLSIASGTPVVYANLLGYDEQSHRRGPASAFAHWGLRGIDGVVKDIFRFAQHADGRDYEVIVFSDHGQESVRIYEFEYGKSIQQAVTDVLRHGPLAQRIVRSLDGNPESHRRFQHWRRRNPDLHNRENESDRLTPKQLSDEVIVTAMGPIGHVYVPVALTDAAKAEYAACLVQQENVPLVLYRCSDQQVFGRNRQGLWNVREDSAMICGIDHKFVNEIRDDLITLCAHPDSGDLIISGWDPEQRPLTFVQENGAHGSLGFQETRGFALLPQHLPVRQHEIENGERFIRGLDLHAAAWHFLHPDRALSASLRQPFHRTPIHFSPRVSQSTDPGALAASGMLRVMTYNIHHSMGLDGRCRPLRIADVIAESGADVVALQEVDKNRARTSFQDQAAVIASRLEMNYRFFPLLTLGQEQYGLAILSRVPMHIVREGILQQGSSGKRRESRGAMWVALEGRFGLIHLINTHLGLTKAERLCQIEELLSDRWLGDIESREPVIICGDLNAGPRSEVLKRLTMRFHCTQSIAVDHRPQATFASIFPLRQIDYILVSSHFSVSSSCVSRNHMAKAASDHLPVCAALKTDRKSKAPVPMAYGWRPHDDEIELARSIFEVEGADHISVESVAGPQAAD
;
A
#
# COMPACT_ATOMS: atom_id res chain seq x y z
N GLY A 1 15.25 -12.76 -21.38
CA GLY A 1 14.96 -12.22 -20.03
C GLY A 1 15.88 -12.79 -18.95
N LYS A 2 15.77 -14.10 -18.67
CA LYS A 2 16.44 -14.80 -17.55
C LYS A 2 17.98 -14.65 -17.51
N LEU A 3 18.67 -14.81 -18.66
CA LEU A 3 20.12 -14.66 -18.76
C LEU A 3 20.59 -13.22 -18.47
N ARG A 4 19.88 -12.20 -18.99
CA ARG A 4 20.14 -10.79 -18.67
C ARG A 4 19.98 -10.49 -17.18
N ARG A 5 19.01 -11.12 -16.49
CA ARG A 5 18.86 -11.00 -15.03
C ARG A 5 19.95 -11.70 -14.26
N GLN A 6 20.34 -12.90 -14.67
CA GLN A 6 21.47 -13.61 -14.04
C GLN A 6 22.78 -12.82 -14.18
N ILE A 7 23.02 -12.23 -15.34
CA ILE A 7 24.17 -11.33 -15.57
C ILE A 7 24.02 -10.06 -14.70
N ALA A 8 22.86 -9.40 -14.70
CA ALA A 8 22.63 -8.22 -13.87
C ALA A 8 22.79 -8.49 -12.36
N LYS A 9 22.45 -9.71 -11.91
CA LYS A 9 22.65 -10.18 -10.53
C LYS A 9 24.12 -10.37 -10.19
N LEU A 10 24.91 -10.94 -11.11
CA LEU A 10 26.36 -11.11 -10.94
C LEU A 10 27.09 -9.78 -10.71
N PHE A 11 26.57 -8.69 -11.31
CA PHE A 11 27.12 -7.34 -11.14
C PHE A 11 26.34 -6.46 -10.14
N SER A 12 25.28 -6.97 -9.52
CA SER A 12 24.49 -6.20 -8.56
C SER A 12 25.21 -6.12 -7.22
N ARG A 13 25.64 -4.90 -6.86
CA ARG A 13 26.30 -4.60 -5.57
C ARG A 13 25.50 -5.12 -4.37
N THR A 14 24.17 -5.08 -4.44
CA THR A 14 23.27 -5.54 -3.37
C THR A 14 23.28 -7.06 -3.23
N TYR A 15 23.24 -7.81 -4.34
CA TYR A 15 23.28 -9.28 -4.29
C TYR A 15 24.66 -9.80 -3.89
N LEU A 16 25.73 -9.15 -4.37
CA LEU A 16 27.10 -9.42 -3.94
C LEU A 16 27.26 -9.19 -2.43
N LEU A 17 26.77 -8.05 -1.93
CA LEU A 17 26.78 -7.74 -0.51
C LEU A 17 25.96 -8.77 0.28
N GLY A 18 24.73 -9.08 -0.13
CA GLY A 18 23.90 -10.08 0.55
C GLY A 18 24.56 -11.47 0.63
N LYS A 19 25.15 -11.94 -0.47
CA LYS A 19 25.92 -13.19 -0.51
C LYS A 19 27.12 -13.15 0.45
N TRP A 20 27.82 -12.01 0.55
CA TRP A 20 28.98 -11.87 1.44
C TRP A 20 28.62 -11.77 2.92
N LEU A 21 27.40 -11.34 3.22
CA LEU A 21 26.84 -11.27 4.57
C LEU A 21 26.27 -12.60 5.06
N GLY A 22 26.26 -13.62 4.20
CA GLY A 22 25.64 -14.90 4.52
C GLY A 22 24.12 -14.81 4.65
N LEU A 23 23.50 -13.81 4.00
CA LEU A 23 22.06 -13.81 3.83
C LEU A 23 21.72 -14.96 2.88
N GLU A 24 21.15 -16.03 3.40
CA GLU A 24 20.52 -17.05 2.58
C GLU A 24 19.40 -16.37 1.79
N VAL A 25 19.64 -16.13 0.51
CA VAL A 25 18.57 -15.82 -0.42
C VAL A 25 17.72 -17.07 -0.48
N LYS A 26 16.67 -17.12 0.35
CA LYS A 26 15.69 -18.21 0.33
C LYS A 26 15.25 -18.40 -1.12
N GLN A 27 15.19 -19.67 -1.55
CA GLN A 27 14.78 -20.00 -2.91
C GLN A 27 13.44 -19.31 -3.22
N PRO A 28 13.26 -18.88 -4.48
CA PRO A 28 12.16 -18.01 -4.87
C PRO A 28 10.82 -18.74 -4.74
N GLU A 29 10.19 -18.63 -3.57
CA GLU A 29 8.73 -18.74 -3.44
C GLU A 29 8.11 -17.44 -4.00
N SER A 30 8.39 -17.16 -5.28
CA SER A 30 7.99 -15.93 -5.99
C SER A 30 6.47 -15.70 -6.09
N GLN A 31 5.68 -16.60 -5.50
CA GLN A 31 4.23 -16.61 -5.47
C GLN A 31 3.66 -15.93 -4.22
N LEU A 32 4.45 -15.77 -3.14
CA LEU A 32 3.95 -15.12 -1.93
C LEU A 32 4.00 -13.59 -2.07
N PRO A 33 2.94 -12.88 -1.66
CA PRO A 33 2.92 -11.43 -1.70
C PRO A 33 4.05 -10.87 -0.81
N GLY A 34 4.67 -9.80 -1.29
CA GLY A 34 5.59 -8.97 -0.53
C GLY A 34 5.04 -7.55 -0.44
N LEU A 35 5.21 -6.89 0.69
CA LEU A 35 4.78 -5.50 0.85
C LEU A 35 5.92 -4.61 1.33
N ILE A 36 6.13 -3.48 0.67
CA ILE A 36 7.08 -2.46 1.09
C ILE A 36 6.28 -1.20 1.42
N VAL A 37 6.36 -0.75 2.67
CA VAL A 37 5.74 0.48 3.15
C VAL A 37 6.84 1.51 3.37
N LEU A 38 6.84 2.57 2.57
CA LEU A 38 7.78 3.68 2.67
C LEU A 38 7.06 4.91 3.24
N GLN A 39 7.43 5.29 4.46
CA GLN A 39 6.95 6.50 5.11
C GLN A 39 7.89 7.67 4.78
N ILE A 40 7.33 8.80 4.33
CA ILE A 40 8.03 10.08 4.22
C ILE A 40 7.53 10.95 5.39
N ASP A 41 8.40 11.11 6.37
CA ASP A 41 8.08 11.78 7.63
C ASP A 41 7.76 13.28 7.43
N GLY A 42 6.69 13.76 8.04
CA GLY A 42 6.32 15.18 8.13
C GLY A 42 5.84 15.87 6.84
N LEU A 43 5.67 15.16 5.72
CA LEU A 43 5.33 15.75 4.41
C LEU A 43 3.82 15.90 4.17
N SER A 44 3.28 17.07 4.46
CA SER A 44 1.86 17.37 4.24
C SER A 44 1.44 17.19 2.77
N ARG A 45 0.16 16.92 2.55
CA ARG A 45 -0.41 16.77 1.20
C ARG A 45 -0.17 17.98 0.33
N GLN A 46 -0.31 19.18 0.88
CA GLN A 46 -0.09 20.42 0.14
C GLN A 46 1.37 20.56 -0.29
N GLN A 47 2.31 20.25 0.62
CA GLN A 47 3.75 20.33 0.31
C GLN A 47 4.18 19.25 -0.69
N PHE A 48 3.60 18.05 -0.59
CA PHE A 48 3.77 16.99 -1.60
C PHE A 48 3.30 17.46 -2.99
N GLU A 49 2.10 18.03 -3.10
CA GLU A 49 1.55 18.53 -4.37
C GLU A 49 2.41 19.67 -4.95
N ALA A 50 2.85 20.60 -4.10
CA ALA A 50 3.78 21.66 -4.49
C ALA A 50 5.13 21.10 -4.98
N ALA A 51 5.66 20.06 -4.33
CA ALA A 51 6.89 19.39 -4.72
C ALA A 51 6.75 18.67 -6.08
N VAL A 52 5.61 18.00 -6.32
CA VAL A 52 5.28 17.37 -7.61
C VAL A 52 5.15 18.40 -8.73
N ALA A 53 4.47 19.52 -8.45
CA ALA A 53 4.33 20.64 -9.39
C ALA A 53 5.70 21.21 -9.79
N LYS A 54 6.58 21.44 -8.81
CA LYS A 54 7.96 21.93 -8.99
C LYS A 54 8.96 20.87 -9.46
N ASN A 55 8.49 19.67 -9.83
CA ASN A 55 9.31 18.56 -10.30
C ASN A 55 10.46 18.16 -9.33
N ARG A 56 10.17 18.21 -8.02
CA ARG A 56 11.06 17.72 -6.95
C ARG A 56 10.90 16.22 -6.68
N LEU A 57 9.78 15.64 -7.10
CA LEU A 57 9.46 14.21 -7.00
C LEU A 57 9.19 13.60 -8.41
N PRO A 58 10.17 13.62 -9.34
CA PRO A 58 9.94 13.25 -10.73
C PRO A 58 9.55 11.78 -10.93
N PHE A 59 10.06 10.85 -10.12
CA PHE A 59 9.70 9.44 -10.21
C PHE A 59 8.26 9.20 -9.74
N LEU A 60 7.88 9.68 -8.55
CA LEU A 60 6.52 9.56 -8.06
C LEU A 60 5.51 10.23 -9.00
N LYS A 61 5.84 11.42 -9.53
CA LYS A 61 5.04 12.09 -10.56
C LYS A 61 4.82 11.20 -11.79
N LYS A 62 5.88 10.56 -12.28
CA LYS A 62 5.80 9.63 -13.42
C LYS A 62 4.90 8.43 -13.10
N MET A 63 5.06 7.82 -11.93
CA MET A 63 4.26 6.64 -11.54
C MET A 63 2.77 6.96 -11.37
N MET A 64 2.44 8.14 -10.83
CA MET A 64 1.05 8.62 -10.77
C MET A 64 0.47 8.87 -12.18
N ASN A 65 1.23 9.53 -13.06
CA ASN A 65 0.80 9.77 -14.44
C ASN A 65 0.62 8.47 -15.25
N HIS A 66 1.37 7.43 -14.90
CA HIS A 66 1.26 6.09 -15.49
C HIS A 66 0.11 5.26 -14.91
N GLY A 67 -0.59 5.77 -13.88
CA GLY A 67 -1.70 5.06 -13.24
C GLY A 67 -1.27 3.88 -12.36
N TYR A 68 -0.03 3.86 -11.84
CA TYR A 68 0.33 2.80 -10.88
C TYR A 68 -0.24 3.09 -9.48
N PHE A 69 -0.18 4.35 -9.05
CA PHE A 69 -0.64 4.77 -7.73
C PHE A 69 -2.04 5.39 -7.80
N ASN A 70 -2.93 4.96 -6.89
CA ASN A 70 -4.04 5.77 -6.44
C ASN A 70 -3.54 6.80 -5.43
N ARG A 71 -3.96 8.05 -5.62
CA ARG A 71 -3.48 9.20 -4.85
C ARG A 71 -4.57 9.65 -3.88
N LEU A 72 -4.44 9.29 -2.61
CA LEU A 72 -5.40 9.60 -1.55
C LEU A 72 -4.81 10.60 -0.55
N SER A 73 -5.67 11.26 0.23
CA SER A 73 -5.25 11.96 1.44
C SER A 73 -5.10 10.96 2.59
N PHE A 74 -4.13 11.18 3.47
CA PHE A 74 -3.92 10.36 4.65
C PHE A 74 -4.24 11.22 5.88
N TYR A 75 -5.27 10.85 6.63
CA TYR A 75 -5.60 11.50 7.89
C TYR A 75 -4.76 10.88 9.01
N SER A 76 -3.96 11.70 9.67
CA SER A 76 -2.96 11.26 10.65
C SER A 76 -3.54 10.82 11.99
N GLY A 77 -4.77 11.23 12.30
CA GLY A 77 -5.32 11.10 13.66
C GLY A 77 -4.70 12.10 14.64
N LEU A 78 -5.24 12.11 15.86
CA LEU A 78 -4.70 12.91 16.97
C LEU A 78 -4.16 12.02 18.10
N PRO A 79 -3.00 12.38 18.69
CA PRO A 79 -2.13 13.49 18.27
C PRO A 79 -1.45 13.18 16.92
N SER A 80 -1.30 14.18 16.04
CA SER A 80 -0.71 14.00 14.70
C SER A 80 0.81 13.86 14.77
N THR A 81 1.27 12.75 15.36
CA THR A 81 2.67 12.48 15.69
C THR A 81 3.08 11.12 15.17
N THR A 82 4.34 10.96 14.76
CA THR A 82 4.92 9.69 14.33
C THR A 82 4.59 8.51 15.25
N PRO A 83 4.71 8.57 16.61
CA PRO A 83 4.37 7.43 17.47
C PRO A 83 2.88 7.07 17.44
N ALA A 84 1.97 8.04 17.35
CA ALA A 84 0.54 7.72 17.26
C ALA A 84 0.21 7.05 15.92
N VAL A 85 0.71 7.61 14.81
CA VAL A 85 0.44 7.09 13.46
C VAL A 85 1.08 5.71 13.24
N GLN A 86 2.36 5.54 13.64
CA GLN A 86 3.04 4.26 13.49
C GLN A 86 2.35 3.17 14.30
N ALA A 87 1.81 3.48 15.49
CA ALA A 87 1.05 2.50 16.24
C ALA A 87 -0.25 2.10 15.54
N GLU A 88 -0.96 3.08 14.98
CA GLU A 88 -2.20 2.82 14.25
C GLU A 88 -1.94 1.97 13.00
N VAL A 89 -0.86 2.24 12.25
CA VAL A 89 -0.50 1.49 11.04
C VAL A 89 0.13 0.12 11.35
N MET A 90 1.00 0.01 12.35
CA MET A 90 1.76 -1.22 12.63
C MET A 90 1.03 -2.19 13.54
N TYR A 91 0.18 -1.69 14.45
CA TYR A 91 -0.51 -2.53 15.44
C TYR A 91 -2.04 -2.43 15.37
N GLY A 92 -2.59 -1.46 14.64
CA GLY A 92 -4.04 -1.26 14.55
C GLY A 92 -4.64 -0.58 15.79
N VAL A 93 -3.85 0.21 16.53
CA VAL A 93 -4.29 0.86 17.78
C VAL A 93 -4.25 2.38 17.63
N ARG A 94 -5.41 3.03 17.83
CA ARG A 94 -5.56 4.49 17.78
C ARG A 94 -5.05 5.14 19.06
N CYS A 95 -4.52 6.36 18.94
CA CYS A 95 -4.17 7.23 20.07
C CYS A 95 -3.41 6.48 21.19
N VAL A 96 -2.39 5.70 20.82
CA VAL A 96 -1.61 4.89 21.78
C VAL A 96 -0.79 5.75 22.76
N VAL A 97 -0.53 7.00 22.38
CA VAL A 97 0.13 8.02 23.19
C VAL A 97 -0.64 9.33 23.05
N PRO A 98 -0.67 10.18 24.08
CA PRO A 98 -1.40 11.44 24.05
C PRO A 98 -0.60 12.59 23.40
N ALA A 99 0.73 12.48 23.39
CA ALA A 99 1.64 13.40 22.71
C ALA A 99 3.00 12.70 22.48
N PHE A 100 3.95 13.39 21.85
CA PHE A 100 5.32 12.89 21.73
C PHE A 100 6.06 12.89 23.09
N GLN A 101 5.76 13.86 23.96
CA GLN A 101 6.25 13.93 25.33
C GLN A 101 5.08 14.05 26.30
N PHE A 102 5.01 13.18 27.30
CA PHE A 102 3.91 13.11 28.25
C PHE A 102 4.34 12.44 29.56
N LEU A 103 3.55 12.59 30.63
CA LEU A 103 3.76 11.89 31.90
C LEU A 103 3.03 10.55 31.85
N HIS A 104 3.79 9.45 31.87
CA HIS A 104 3.22 8.12 32.03
C HIS A 104 2.81 7.92 33.49
N ARG A 105 1.50 8.02 33.77
CA ARG A 105 0.98 8.08 35.15
C ARG A 105 1.24 6.80 35.92
N ALA A 106 1.18 5.64 35.27
CA ALA A 106 1.40 4.36 35.92
C ALA A 106 2.84 4.19 36.45
N THR A 107 3.84 4.80 35.81
CA THR A 107 5.25 4.71 36.23
C THR A 107 5.76 5.98 36.92
N GLY A 108 5.03 7.10 36.82
CA GLY A 108 5.46 8.40 37.32
C GLY A 108 6.63 9.00 36.55
N ARG A 109 6.85 8.57 35.30
CA ARG A 109 7.99 8.98 34.47
C ARG A 109 7.50 9.83 33.30
N VAL A 110 8.27 10.86 32.96
CA VAL A 110 8.03 11.58 31.70
C VAL A 110 8.63 10.77 30.56
N PHE A 111 7.76 10.34 29.65
CA PHE A 111 8.13 9.62 28.44
C PHE A 111 8.38 10.61 27.32
N ARG A 112 9.45 10.36 26.56
CA ARG A 112 9.67 10.95 25.24
C ARG A 112 9.81 9.79 24.26
N MET A 113 9.08 9.83 23.16
CA MET A 113 9.00 8.65 22.29
C MET A 113 10.27 8.33 21.50
N CYS A 114 11.28 9.20 21.53
CA CYS A 114 12.63 8.90 21.05
C CYS A 114 13.46 8.04 22.03
N ASP A 115 12.99 7.86 23.27
CA ASP A 115 13.63 7.04 24.29
C ASP A 115 13.23 5.56 24.15
N GLN A 116 14.22 4.68 24.29
CA GLN A 116 13.99 3.24 24.11
C GLN A 116 13.00 2.67 25.10
N GLU A 117 13.19 3.01 26.37
CA GLU A 117 12.40 2.43 27.44
C GLU A 117 10.94 2.90 27.38
N ALA A 118 10.71 4.15 26.97
CA ALA A 118 9.38 4.68 26.71
C ALA A 118 8.70 3.89 25.57
N ALA A 119 9.33 3.84 24.39
CA ALA A 119 8.79 3.12 23.23
C ALA A 119 8.54 1.63 23.53
N ALA A 120 9.48 0.94 24.19
CA ALA A 120 9.34 -0.46 24.56
C ALA A 120 8.27 -0.72 25.63
N THR A 121 8.02 0.24 26.52
CA THR A 121 6.96 0.12 27.53
C THR A 121 5.60 0.28 26.88
N ILE A 122 5.41 1.31 26.06
CA ILE A 122 4.16 1.52 25.30
C ILE A 122 3.85 0.32 24.41
N VAL A 123 4.83 -0.22 23.69
CA VAL A 123 4.65 -1.45 22.90
C VAL A 123 4.21 -2.59 23.81
N ARG A 124 4.89 -2.89 24.92
CA ARG A 124 4.51 -4.01 25.80
C ARG A 124 3.09 -3.87 26.38
N GLU A 125 2.70 -2.68 26.80
CA GLU A 125 1.40 -2.43 27.42
C GLU A 125 0.24 -2.50 26.40
N GLN A 126 0.51 -2.15 25.14
CA GLN A 126 -0.54 -1.95 24.12
C GLN A 126 -0.57 -3.02 23.02
N THR A 127 0.53 -3.76 22.81
CA THR A 127 0.57 -4.87 21.82
C THR A 127 -0.35 -6.03 22.22
N ALA A 128 -0.84 -6.09 23.46
CA ALA A 128 -1.88 -7.03 23.87
C ALA A 128 -3.24 -6.80 23.18
N GLN A 129 -3.48 -5.60 22.64
CA GLN A 129 -4.77 -5.20 22.05
C GLN A 129 -4.78 -5.25 20.51
N GLY A 130 -3.60 -5.24 19.87
CA GLY A 130 -3.42 -5.06 18.44
C GLY A 130 -2.81 -6.27 17.73
N THR A 131 -2.83 -6.25 16.39
CA THR A 131 -2.20 -7.29 15.57
C THR A 131 -0.91 -6.73 14.95
N PRO A 132 0.28 -7.26 15.28
CA PRO A 132 1.55 -6.73 14.76
C PRO A 132 1.74 -7.03 13.27
N LEU A 133 1.70 -6.00 12.43
CA LEU A 133 1.80 -6.08 10.96
C LEU A 133 3.15 -6.64 10.49
N LEU A 134 4.25 -6.37 11.21
CA LEU A 134 5.61 -6.70 10.80
C LEU A 134 6.11 -8.03 11.39
N THR A 135 5.21 -8.90 11.84
CA THR A 135 5.57 -10.25 12.30
C THR A 135 6.24 -11.04 11.17
N GLY A 136 7.50 -11.42 11.37
CA GLY A 136 8.32 -12.05 10.32
C GLY A 136 8.80 -11.09 9.23
N GLY A 137 8.60 -9.78 9.40
CA GLY A 137 9.02 -8.71 8.51
C GLY A 137 10.31 -8.01 8.93
N SER A 138 10.52 -6.79 8.42
CA SER A 138 11.63 -5.91 8.81
C SER A 138 11.15 -4.48 9.06
N SER A 139 11.75 -3.80 10.05
CA SER A 139 11.44 -2.42 10.43
C SER A 139 12.71 -1.57 10.44
N TYR A 140 12.72 -0.46 9.69
CA TYR A 140 13.90 0.39 9.50
C TYR A 140 13.62 1.86 9.82
N SER A 141 14.42 2.45 10.70
CA SER A 141 14.36 3.88 11.05
C SER A 141 13.03 4.33 11.66
N ASN A 142 12.33 3.44 12.38
CA ASN A 142 11.01 3.69 12.97
C ASN A 142 11.07 3.92 14.49
N LEU A 143 9.97 4.29 15.12
CA LEU A 143 9.89 4.29 16.58
C LEU A 143 9.62 2.87 17.10
N TYR A 144 8.77 2.11 16.39
CA TYR A 144 8.39 0.75 16.76
C TYR A 144 8.92 -0.32 15.78
N SER A 145 9.08 -1.53 16.30
CA SER A 145 9.44 -2.72 15.54
C SER A 145 8.27 -3.27 14.71
N GLY A 146 7.02 -2.99 15.10
CA GLY A 146 5.82 -3.59 14.51
C GLY A 146 5.72 -5.11 14.72
N GLY A 147 6.44 -5.65 15.72
CA GLY A 147 6.58 -7.10 15.96
C GLY A 147 7.68 -7.78 15.12
N SER A 148 8.50 -7.00 14.41
CA SER A 148 9.65 -7.52 13.66
C SER A 148 10.77 -8.01 14.56
N SER A 149 11.32 -9.19 14.28
CA SER A 149 12.56 -9.68 14.88
C SER A 149 13.82 -9.06 14.24
N GLU A 150 13.67 -8.40 13.09
CA GLU A 150 14.71 -7.68 12.34
C GLU A 150 14.37 -6.19 12.29
N ALA A 151 14.52 -5.53 13.45
CA ALA A 151 14.36 -4.09 13.59
C ALA A 151 15.73 -3.41 13.69
N GLU A 152 16.03 -2.45 12.80
CA GLU A 152 17.28 -1.67 12.84
C GLU A 152 16.99 -0.17 12.88
N PHE A 153 17.78 0.56 13.69
CA PHE A 153 17.54 1.98 13.98
C PHE A 153 16.12 2.26 14.49
N CYS A 154 15.52 1.31 15.21
CA CYS A 154 14.22 1.48 15.84
C CYS A 154 14.37 2.01 17.27
N ALA A 155 13.55 2.99 17.67
CA ALA A 155 13.61 3.54 19.03
C ALA A 155 13.38 2.45 20.09
N GLU A 156 12.39 1.57 19.89
CA GLU A 156 12.03 0.44 20.76
C GLU A 156 13.19 -0.54 21.03
N THR A 157 13.94 -0.94 19.98
CA THR A 157 14.95 -1.99 20.12
C THR A 157 16.37 -1.43 20.27
N GLN A 158 16.61 -0.18 19.87
CA GLN A 158 17.92 0.47 19.67
C GLN A 158 19.01 -0.44 19.07
N SER A 159 18.58 -1.49 18.36
CA SER A 159 19.48 -2.48 17.83
C SER A 159 20.09 -1.92 16.57
N VAL A 160 21.31 -1.42 16.69
CA VAL A 160 22.23 -1.41 15.55
C VAL A 160 22.89 -2.79 15.55
N ARG A 161 22.18 -3.81 15.07
CA ARG A 161 22.82 -5.09 14.70
C ARG A 161 23.66 -4.80 13.46
N LEU A 162 24.78 -4.12 13.69
CA LEU A 162 25.72 -3.84 12.63
C LEU A 162 26.22 -5.20 12.11
N LEU A 163 25.81 -5.49 10.89
CA LEU A 163 26.65 -5.96 9.80
C LEU A 163 28.17 -5.89 10.12
N ILE A 164 28.67 -4.79 10.69
CA ILE A 164 30.06 -4.55 11.09
C ILE A 164 30.62 -5.63 12.05
N LYS A 165 29.83 -6.17 13.00
CA LYS A 165 30.32 -7.27 13.88
C LYS A 165 30.49 -8.60 13.14
N ARG A 166 29.85 -8.77 11.97
CA ARG A 166 29.89 -10.00 11.13
C ARG A 166 30.80 -9.85 9.90
N ILE A 167 31.15 -8.63 9.50
CA ILE A 167 31.96 -8.35 8.32
C ILE A 167 33.45 -8.41 8.68
N ARG A 168 34.18 -9.37 8.09
CA ARG A 168 35.64 -9.44 8.15
C ARG A 168 36.29 -8.16 7.57
N PRO A 169 37.43 -7.68 8.10
CA PRO A 169 38.04 -6.39 7.70
C PRO A 169 38.28 -6.24 6.19
N LEU A 170 38.70 -7.30 5.51
CA LEU A 170 38.85 -7.30 4.04
C LEU A 170 37.52 -7.04 3.31
N ARG A 171 36.42 -7.61 3.81
CA ARG A 171 35.07 -7.42 3.25
C ARG A 171 34.52 -6.02 3.56
N LEU A 172 34.95 -5.40 4.65
CA LEU A 172 34.64 -4.00 4.97
C LEU A 172 35.30 -3.06 3.95
N CYS A 173 36.60 -3.25 3.67
CA CYS A 173 37.31 -2.47 2.64
C CYS A 173 36.67 -2.62 1.25
N LEU A 174 36.28 -3.84 0.88
CA LEU A 174 35.61 -4.11 -0.41
C LEU A 174 34.20 -3.50 -0.46
N THR A 175 33.48 -3.47 0.66
CA THR A 175 32.18 -2.78 0.77
C THR A 175 32.35 -1.27 0.61
N LEU A 176 33.31 -0.67 1.32
CA LEU A 176 33.66 0.75 1.16
C LEU A 176 34.03 1.06 -0.30
N PHE A 177 34.76 0.16 -0.97
CA PHE A 177 35.10 0.28 -2.39
C PHE A 177 33.88 0.20 -3.33
N LEU A 178 32.98 -0.78 -3.13
CA LEU A 178 31.74 -0.90 -3.92
C LEU A 178 30.82 0.31 -3.74
N TYR A 179 30.89 0.97 -2.59
CA TYR A 179 30.11 2.15 -2.25
C TYR A 179 30.91 3.46 -2.37
N THR A 180 32.11 3.47 -2.98
CA THR A 180 32.96 4.68 -3.12
C THR A 180 32.20 5.86 -3.72
N PHE A 181 31.44 5.66 -4.80
CA PHE A 181 30.62 6.74 -5.39
C PHE A 181 29.50 7.22 -4.46
N THR A 182 28.93 6.32 -3.65
CA THR A 182 27.95 6.70 -2.64
C THR A 182 28.62 7.52 -1.54
N LEU A 183 29.80 7.12 -1.08
CA LEU A 183 30.60 7.85 -0.10
C LEU A 183 31.02 9.23 -0.62
N LEU A 184 31.50 9.32 -1.86
CA LEU A 184 31.83 10.60 -2.52
C LEU A 184 30.60 11.52 -2.61
N ARG A 185 29.44 10.97 -2.98
CA ARG A 185 28.18 11.74 -3.00
C ARG A 185 27.78 12.20 -1.60
N ILE A 186 27.89 11.35 -0.57
CA ILE A 186 27.63 11.71 0.82
C ILE A 186 28.57 12.84 1.24
N SER A 187 29.87 12.73 0.98
CA SER A 187 30.86 13.76 1.27
C SER A 187 30.57 15.08 0.55
N TRP A 188 30.16 15.03 -0.72
CA TRP A 188 29.76 16.21 -1.47
C TRP A 188 28.51 16.88 -0.92
N LEU A 189 27.47 16.10 -0.57
CA LEU A 189 26.26 16.62 0.06
C LEU A 189 26.56 17.21 1.45
N ALA A 190 27.47 16.58 2.20
CA ALA A 190 27.96 17.11 3.47
C ALA A 190 28.69 18.44 3.30
N LEU A 191 29.46 18.60 2.22
CA LEU A 191 30.12 19.85 1.88
C LEU A 191 29.11 20.95 1.52
N ILE A 192 28.08 20.63 0.73
CA ILE A 192 26.99 21.58 0.43
C ILE A 192 26.30 22.04 1.71
N GLU A 193 25.99 21.10 2.62
CA GLU A 193 25.39 21.41 3.93
C GLU A 193 26.29 22.29 4.79
N LEU A 194 27.61 22.07 4.75
CA LEU A 194 28.59 22.92 5.42
C LEU A 194 28.58 24.34 4.84
N VAL A 195 28.54 24.49 3.52
CA VAL A 195 28.49 25.81 2.85
C VAL A 195 27.19 26.54 3.18
N ILE A 196 26.05 25.85 3.14
CA ILE A 196 24.75 26.43 3.51
C ILE A 196 24.76 26.84 4.98
N ALA A 197 25.31 26.01 5.86
CA ALA A 197 25.42 26.34 7.27
C ALA A 197 26.33 27.53 7.55
N ILE A 198 27.36 27.77 6.73
CA ILE A 198 28.18 28.98 6.80
C ILE A 198 27.35 30.21 6.36
N GLY A 199 26.55 30.07 5.30
CA GLY A 199 25.61 31.13 4.87
C GLY A 199 24.55 31.45 5.93
N ASP A 200 23.94 30.41 6.51
CA ASP A 200 22.99 30.53 7.61
C ASP A 200 23.64 31.16 8.83
N MET A 201 24.86 30.74 9.21
CA MET A 201 25.64 31.34 10.30
C MET A 201 25.84 32.84 10.11
N ILE A 202 26.16 33.28 8.89
CA ILE A 202 26.31 34.71 8.57
C ILE A 202 24.98 35.46 8.77
N HIS A 203 23.85 34.86 8.40
CA HIS A 203 22.50 35.40 8.66
C HIS A 203 22.10 35.32 10.15
N GLY A 204 22.52 34.27 10.86
CA GLY A 204 22.24 33.99 12.27
C GLY A 204 23.04 34.85 13.23
N VAL A 205 24.17 35.43 12.79
CA VAL A 205 24.90 36.47 13.52
C VAL A 205 24.03 37.73 13.72
N LEU A 206 23.11 38.05 12.80
CA LEU A 206 22.11 39.11 13.00
C LEU A 206 21.00 38.75 14.01
N ARG A 207 20.77 37.45 14.27
CA ARG A 207 19.73 36.93 15.19
C ARG A 207 20.29 36.35 16.50
N ARG A 208 21.60 36.51 16.77
CA ARG A 208 22.31 36.06 17.99
C ARG A 208 22.31 34.55 18.29
N ASP A 209 22.10 33.65 17.31
CA ASP A 209 22.05 32.19 17.54
C ASP A 209 23.07 31.34 16.73
N TRP A 210 24.17 31.95 16.28
CA TRP A 210 25.15 31.33 15.38
C TRP A 210 25.83 30.04 15.89
N LYS A 211 26.06 29.91 17.22
CA LYS A 211 26.71 28.73 17.82
C LYS A 211 25.84 27.48 17.69
N ASN A 212 24.54 27.68 17.73
CA ASN A 212 23.53 26.64 17.64
C ASN A 212 23.31 26.17 16.22
N GLU A 213 23.65 26.98 15.20
CA GLU A 213 23.51 26.54 13.82
C GLU A 213 24.64 25.62 13.34
N ILE A 214 25.88 25.92 13.73
CA ILE A 214 27.09 25.16 13.33
C ILE A 214 27.09 23.76 13.94
N ARG A 215 26.64 23.62 15.20
CA ARG A 215 26.62 22.33 15.92
C ARG A 215 25.71 21.27 15.28
N PHE A 216 24.83 21.68 14.36
CA PHE A 216 23.76 20.84 13.82
C PHE A 216 24.03 20.25 12.46
N VAL A 217 24.97 20.83 11.72
CA VAL A 217 25.37 20.36 10.40
C VAL A 217 25.72 18.85 10.43
N PRO A 218 26.46 18.33 11.42
CA PRO A 218 26.80 16.91 11.46
C PRO A 218 25.59 15.99 11.69
N ALA A 219 24.66 16.38 12.57
CA ALA A 219 23.45 15.59 12.84
C ALA A 219 22.53 15.56 11.62
N ARG A 220 22.42 16.69 10.91
CA ARG A 220 21.65 16.84 9.68
C ARG A 220 22.17 15.95 8.55
N VAL A 221 23.47 16.03 8.27
CA VAL A 221 24.11 15.19 7.24
C VAL A 221 23.90 13.71 7.59
N LEU A 222 23.98 13.36 8.88
CA LEU A 222 23.74 12.01 9.32
C LEU A 222 22.29 11.55 9.05
N VAL A 223 21.29 12.30 9.46
CA VAL A 223 19.87 11.91 9.32
C VAL A 223 19.37 12.06 7.88
N SER A 224 19.57 13.23 7.29
CA SER A 224 19.03 13.59 5.97
C SER A 224 19.77 12.92 4.80
N VAL A 225 21.02 12.50 5.00
CA VAL A 225 21.85 11.89 3.93
C VAL A 225 22.28 10.47 4.29
N VAL A 226 23.05 10.29 5.36
CA VAL A 226 23.66 8.97 5.67
C VAL A 226 22.59 7.93 5.96
N LEU A 227 21.69 8.20 6.90
CA LEU A 227 20.62 7.29 7.31
C LEU A 227 19.71 6.96 6.12
N ARG A 228 19.33 7.95 5.31
CA ARG A 228 18.55 7.74 4.08
C ARG A 228 19.22 6.76 3.10
N GLU A 229 20.53 6.90 2.88
CA GLU A 229 21.26 5.96 2.01
C GLU A 229 21.40 4.58 2.65
N TRP A 230 21.48 4.54 3.98
CA TRP A 230 21.51 3.30 4.73
C TRP A 230 20.18 2.54 4.60
N VAL A 231 19.04 3.22 4.81
CA VAL A 231 17.68 2.69 4.57
C VAL A 231 17.55 2.13 3.16
N ARG A 232 18.05 2.83 2.13
CA ARG A 232 18.06 2.32 0.74
C ARG A 232 18.76 0.96 0.64
N ILE A 233 19.89 0.79 1.32
CA ILE A 233 20.68 -0.44 1.25
C ILE A 233 19.95 -1.58 1.96
N VAL A 234 19.52 -1.36 3.21
CA VAL A 234 18.92 -2.43 4.01
C VAL A 234 17.57 -2.87 3.49
N VAL A 235 16.70 -1.95 3.05
CA VAL A 235 15.43 -2.33 2.42
C VAL A 235 15.66 -3.21 1.19
N LYS A 236 16.66 -2.88 0.36
CA LYS A 236 17.00 -3.72 -0.78
C LYS A 236 17.58 -5.08 -0.38
N LEU A 237 18.29 -5.17 0.74
CA LEU A 237 18.76 -6.45 1.26
C LEU A 237 17.57 -7.31 1.73
N SER A 238 16.61 -6.76 2.47
CA SER A 238 15.38 -7.46 2.90
C SER A 238 14.57 -7.94 1.69
N ILE A 239 14.44 -7.09 0.67
CA ILE A 239 13.80 -7.46 -0.59
C ILE A 239 14.51 -8.66 -1.24
N ALA A 240 15.85 -8.63 -1.26
CA ALA A 240 16.67 -9.71 -1.82
C ALA A 240 16.56 -11.00 -1.01
N SER A 241 16.37 -10.91 0.31
CA SER A 241 16.16 -12.05 1.22
C SER A 241 14.74 -12.61 1.17
N GLY A 242 13.79 -11.91 0.54
CA GLY A 242 12.40 -12.36 0.44
C GLY A 242 11.57 -12.11 1.71
N THR A 243 11.87 -11.04 2.46
CA THR A 243 11.09 -10.62 3.63
C THR A 243 9.62 -10.31 3.28
N PRO A 244 8.61 -10.90 3.93
CA PRO A 244 7.18 -10.68 3.62
C PRO A 244 6.76 -9.22 3.61
N VAL A 245 7.20 -8.45 4.61
CA VAL A 245 6.82 -7.05 4.76
C VAL A 245 8.00 -6.23 5.26
N VAL A 246 8.22 -5.07 4.65
CA VAL A 246 9.30 -4.14 5.00
C VAL A 246 8.70 -2.77 5.22
N TYR A 247 8.88 -2.22 6.42
CA TYR A 247 8.48 -0.84 6.73
C TYR A 247 9.71 0.02 6.95
N ALA A 248 9.83 1.13 6.22
CA ALA A 248 10.94 2.05 6.37
C ALA A 248 10.49 3.51 6.40
N ASN A 249 11.04 4.28 7.34
CA ASN A 249 10.79 5.71 7.46
C ASN A 249 11.97 6.55 6.94
N LEU A 250 11.64 7.62 6.22
CA LEU A 250 12.56 8.55 5.59
C LEU A 250 12.45 9.94 6.27
N LEU A 251 13.15 10.08 7.40
CA LEU A 251 13.11 11.23 8.32
C LEU A 251 13.59 12.59 7.74
N GLY A 252 14.22 12.57 6.56
CA GLY A 252 14.99 13.72 6.09
C GLY A 252 14.17 14.99 5.77
N TYR A 253 12.87 14.87 5.51
CA TYR A 253 12.02 16.06 5.26
C TYR A 253 11.55 16.71 6.57
N ASP A 254 11.07 15.90 7.52
CA ASP A 254 10.59 16.34 8.82
C ASP A 254 11.66 17.15 9.60
N GLU A 255 12.90 16.63 9.68
CA GLU A 255 14.01 17.31 10.36
C GLU A 255 14.33 18.69 9.74
N GLN A 256 14.19 18.84 8.42
CA GLN A 256 14.34 20.14 7.77
C GLN A 256 13.17 21.07 8.01
N SER A 257 11.97 20.50 8.07
CA SER A 257 10.73 21.27 8.19
C SER A 257 10.58 21.85 9.59
N HIS A 258 10.91 21.10 10.64
CA HIS A 258 11.00 21.63 12.01
C HIS A 258 11.92 22.84 12.10
N ARG A 259 13.04 22.83 11.37
CA ARG A 259 14.04 23.89 11.48
C ARG A 259 13.82 25.08 10.56
N ARG A 260 13.41 24.86 9.31
CA ARG A 260 13.35 25.92 8.27
C ARG A 260 11.93 26.24 7.84
N GLY A 261 10.95 25.49 8.35
CA GLY A 261 9.57 25.52 7.92
C GLY A 261 9.31 24.55 6.76
N PRO A 262 8.08 24.03 6.67
CA PRO A 262 7.70 23.00 5.70
C PRO A 262 7.79 23.46 4.23
N ALA A 263 7.57 24.75 3.96
CA ALA A 263 7.63 25.31 2.61
C ALA A 263 9.04 25.73 2.16
N SER A 264 10.07 25.54 2.99
CA SER A 264 11.41 26.03 2.69
C SER A 264 12.00 25.35 1.45
N ALA A 265 12.75 26.13 0.67
CA ALA A 265 13.43 25.61 -0.53
C ALA A 265 14.38 24.45 -0.20
N PHE A 266 14.91 24.44 1.02
CA PHE A 266 15.81 23.41 1.51
C PHE A 266 15.10 22.10 1.86
N ALA A 267 13.99 22.15 2.61
CA ALA A 267 13.17 20.97 2.87
C ALA A 267 12.72 20.32 1.53
N HIS A 268 12.30 21.15 0.57
CA HIS A 268 11.93 20.71 -0.78
C HIS A 268 13.09 20.20 -1.63
N TRP A 269 14.32 20.64 -1.36
CA TRP A 269 15.51 20.12 -2.05
C TRP A 269 15.81 18.69 -1.62
N GLY A 270 15.67 18.38 -0.33
CA GLY A 270 15.85 17.04 0.23
C GLY A 270 14.94 15.98 -0.39
N LEU A 271 13.73 16.38 -0.84
CA LEU A 271 12.74 15.51 -1.49
C LEU A 271 13.27 14.83 -2.76
N ARG A 272 14.17 15.47 -3.52
CA ARG A 272 14.78 14.81 -4.71
C ARG A 272 15.59 13.58 -4.32
N GLY A 273 16.29 13.65 -3.18
CA GLY A 273 17.04 12.51 -2.67
C GLY A 273 16.13 11.39 -2.19
N ILE A 274 15.01 11.75 -1.54
CA ILE A 274 13.95 10.81 -1.13
C ILE A 274 13.33 10.12 -2.36
N ASP A 275 12.91 10.85 -3.39
CA ASP A 275 12.37 10.30 -4.64
C ASP A 275 13.35 9.35 -5.34
N GLY A 276 14.64 9.66 -5.30
CA GLY A 276 15.70 8.77 -5.79
C GLY A 276 15.80 7.45 -5.03
N VAL A 277 15.67 7.47 -3.69
CA VAL A 277 15.60 6.24 -2.87
C VAL A 277 14.36 5.42 -3.22
N VAL A 278 13.19 6.06 -3.25
CA VAL A 278 11.92 5.42 -3.57
C VAL A 278 11.98 4.76 -4.95
N LYS A 279 12.52 5.46 -5.95
CA LYS A 279 12.76 4.93 -7.31
C LYS A 279 13.65 3.69 -7.32
N ASP A 280 14.76 3.74 -6.58
CA ASP A 280 15.72 2.63 -6.53
C ASP A 280 15.13 1.41 -5.84
N ILE A 281 14.42 1.62 -4.71
CA ILE A 281 13.71 0.56 -3.98
C ILE A 281 12.63 -0.04 -4.87
N PHE A 282 11.78 0.80 -5.47
CA PHE A 282 10.70 0.36 -6.36
C PHE A 282 11.25 -0.48 -7.51
N ARG A 283 12.27 0.00 -8.23
CA ARG A 283 12.87 -0.75 -9.32
C ARG A 283 13.45 -2.07 -8.85
N PHE A 284 14.08 -2.10 -7.68
CA PHE A 284 14.63 -3.33 -7.13
C PHE A 284 13.51 -4.31 -6.76
N ALA A 285 12.46 -3.84 -6.10
CA ALA A 285 11.27 -4.60 -5.72
C ALA A 285 10.59 -5.26 -6.93
N GLN A 286 10.51 -4.54 -8.07
CA GLN A 286 9.94 -5.05 -9.32
C GLN A 286 10.82 -6.09 -10.06
N HIS A 287 12.10 -6.22 -9.68
CA HIS A 287 13.05 -7.16 -10.32
C HIS A 287 13.58 -8.25 -9.39
N ALA A 288 13.23 -8.22 -8.10
CA ALA A 288 13.63 -9.23 -7.14
C ALA A 288 12.92 -10.56 -7.44
N ASP A 289 13.60 -11.69 -7.19
CA ASP A 289 13.03 -13.02 -7.46
C ASP A 289 12.38 -13.65 -6.22
N GLY A 290 12.53 -13.05 -5.03
CA GLY A 290 12.08 -13.64 -3.76
C GLY A 290 10.55 -13.63 -3.57
N ARG A 291 9.95 -12.44 -3.62
CA ARG A 291 8.50 -12.21 -3.47
C ARG A 291 8.02 -11.21 -4.50
N ASP A 292 6.71 -11.21 -4.75
CA ASP A 292 6.08 -10.19 -5.59
C ASP A 292 5.73 -8.97 -4.75
N TYR A 293 6.67 -8.03 -4.71
CA TYR A 293 6.54 -6.84 -3.88
C TYR A 293 5.67 -5.77 -4.51
N GLU A 294 4.63 -5.38 -3.78
CA GLU A 294 3.93 -4.12 -3.97
C GLU A 294 4.53 -3.03 -3.07
N VAL A 295 4.48 -1.78 -3.52
CA VAL A 295 5.08 -0.64 -2.81
C VAL A 295 4.00 0.37 -2.46
N ILE A 296 3.92 0.74 -1.19
CA ILE A 296 3.12 1.85 -0.67
C ILE A 296 4.07 2.98 -0.31
N VAL A 297 3.70 4.21 -0.67
CA VAL A 297 4.41 5.41 -0.23
C VAL A 297 3.42 6.35 0.42
N PHE A 298 3.63 6.71 1.67
CA PHE A 298 2.71 7.60 2.39
C PHE A 298 3.46 8.55 3.31
N SER A 299 2.76 9.55 3.82
CA SER A 299 3.24 10.42 4.89
C SER A 299 2.34 10.24 6.09
N ASP A 300 2.96 10.04 7.25
CA ASP A 300 2.28 9.81 8.52
C ASP A 300 1.58 11.06 9.03
N HIS A 301 2.24 12.21 8.94
CA HIS A 301 1.68 13.52 9.21
C HIS A 301 2.31 14.60 8.33
N GLY A 302 1.69 15.77 8.29
CA GLY A 302 2.33 16.96 7.76
C GLY A 302 2.97 17.82 8.84
N GLN A 303 3.22 19.08 8.50
CA GLN A 303 3.61 20.10 9.46
C GLN A 303 2.94 21.43 9.11
N GLU A 304 2.61 22.20 10.15
CA GLU A 304 2.19 23.58 10.02
C GLU A 304 3.40 24.52 10.06
N SER A 305 3.31 25.64 9.36
CA SER A 305 4.25 26.74 9.58
C SER A 305 3.86 27.46 10.86
N VAL A 306 4.71 27.45 11.87
CA VAL A 306 4.35 27.91 13.22
C VAL A 306 5.07 29.18 13.64
N ARG A 307 4.55 29.84 14.67
CA ARG A 307 5.18 30.91 15.44
C ARG A 307 5.60 30.39 16.81
N ILE A 308 6.61 30.98 17.44
CA ILE A 308 7.16 30.47 18.71
C ILE A 308 6.57 31.28 19.87
N TYR A 309 5.81 30.61 20.74
CA TYR A 309 5.09 31.24 21.86
C TYR A 309 6.00 32.12 22.72
N GLU A 310 7.19 31.61 23.09
CA GLU A 310 8.16 32.34 23.92
C GLU A 310 8.66 33.62 23.25
N PHE A 311 8.83 33.62 21.93
CA PHE A 311 9.28 34.80 21.19
C PHE A 311 8.15 35.81 20.99
N GLU A 312 6.92 35.33 20.84
CA GLU A 312 5.73 36.17 20.67
C GLU A 312 5.36 36.91 21.95
N TYR A 313 5.44 36.23 23.10
CA TYR A 313 4.90 36.73 24.37
C TYR A 313 5.97 36.97 25.46
N GLY A 314 7.24 36.69 25.18
CA GLY A 314 8.35 36.96 26.09
C GLY A 314 8.39 36.07 27.35
N LYS A 315 7.56 35.02 27.40
CA LYS A 315 7.48 34.06 28.50
C LYS A 315 7.26 32.65 27.98
N SER A 316 7.79 31.65 28.69
CA SER A 316 7.58 30.25 28.35
C SER A 316 6.16 29.81 28.70
N ILE A 317 5.69 28.71 28.09
CA ILE A 317 4.38 28.15 28.41
C ILE A 317 4.29 27.69 29.87
N GLN A 318 5.41 27.25 30.46
CA GLN A 318 5.48 26.94 31.89
C GLN A 318 5.23 28.17 32.75
N GLN A 319 5.85 29.31 32.41
CA GLN A 319 5.65 30.56 33.14
C GLN A 319 4.18 31.00 33.04
N ALA A 320 3.58 30.88 31.86
CA ALA A 320 2.17 31.16 31.64
C ALA A 320 1.23 30.30 32.50
N VAL A 321 1.47 28.98 32.51
CA VAL A 321 0.73 28.06 33.40
C VAL A 321 0.97 28.43 34.86
N THR A 322 2.20 28.77 35.25
CA THR A 322 2.52 29.19 36.62
C THR A 322 1.76 30.44 37.03
N ASP A 323 1.70 31.45 36.16
CA ASP A 323 1.04 32.72 36.43
C ASP A 323 -0.47 32.55 36.64
N VAL A 324 -1.13 31.72 35.82
CA VAL A 324 -2.56 31.40 35.96
C VAL A 324 -2.84 30.59 37.22
N LEU A 325 -1.97 29.64 37.56
CA LEU A 325 -2.16 28.75 38.70
C LEU A 325 -1.88 29.43 40.06
N ARG A 326 -1.32 30.65 40.10
CA ARG A 326 -1.19 31.46 41.33
C ARG A 326 -2.53 31.83 41.96
N HIS A 327 -3.62 31.65 41.22
CA HIS A 327 -4.98 31.90 41.68
C HIS A 327 -5.75 30.58 41.80
N GLY A 328 -6.65 30.47 42.79
CA GLY A 328 -7.49 29.29 42.99
C GLY A 328 -6.82 28.14 43.78
N PRO A 329 -7.33 26.90 43.69
CA PRO A 329 -6.95 25.78 44.56
C PRO A 329 -5.50 25.31 44.41
N LEU A 330 -4.79 25.74 43.38
CA LEU A 330 -3.40 25.36 43.08
C LEU A 330 -2.36 26.44 43.41
N ALA A 331 -2.77 27.56 44.01
CA ALA A 331 -1.92 28.76 44.24
C ALA A 331 -0.58 28.52 44.95
N GLN A 332 -0.49 27.50 45.81
CA GLN A 332 0.71 27.19 46.59
C GLN A 332 1.59 26.08 45.98
N ARG A 333 1.18 25.52 44.83
CA ARG A 333 1.85 24.38 44.21
C ARG A 333 3.00 24.84 43.31
N ILE A 334 4.08 24.05 43.29
CA ILE A 334 5.23 24.30 42.42
C ILE A 334 4.92 23.77 41.03
N VAL A 335 5.15 24.57 39.99
CA VAL A 335 5.00 24.14 38.59
C VAL A 335 6.36 23.67 38.06
N ARG A 336 6.48 22.37 37.82
CA ARG A 336 7.66 21.76 37.19
C ARG A 336 7.41 21.59 35.70
N SER A 337 8.30 22.16 34.89
CA SER A 337 8.48 21.73 33.51
C SER A 337 9.66 20.76 33.43
N LEU A 338 9.47 19.72 32.63
CA LEU A 338 10.53 18.80 32.19
C LEU A 338 10.82 18.99 30.69
N ASP A 339 10.42 20.14 30.15
CA ASP A 339 10.81 20.66 28.84
C ASP A 339 12.26 21.14 29.01
N GLY A 340 13.18 20.17 29.07
CA GLY A 340 14.60 20.47 29.12
C GLY A 340 14.92 21.38 27.96
N ASN A 341 15.48 22.56 28.26
CA ASN A 341 16.11 23.50 27.33
C ASN A 341 16.62 22.73 26.08
N PRO A 342 16.34 23.15 24.83
CA PRO A 342 16.80 22.44 23.62
C PRO A 342 18.29 22.03 23.65
N GLU A 343 19.12 22.75 24.44
CA GLU A 343 20.51 22.40 24.75
C GLU A 343 20.73 21.06 25.49
N SER A 344 19.78 20.59 26.29
CA SER A 344 19.80 19.29 26.97
C SER A 344 19.49 18.12 26.01
N HIS A 345 18.58 18.34 25.05
CA HIS A 345 18.39 17.45 23.90
C HIS A 345 19.67 17.34 23.03
N ARG A 346 20.52 18.38 23.03
CA ARG A 346 21.84 18.38 22.37
C ARG A 346 22.95 17.71 23.18
N ARG A 347 22.90 17.70 24.52
CA ARG A 347 23.79 16.83 25.32
C ARG A 347 23.51 15.36 25.03
N PHE A 348 22.25 14.97 24.83
CA PHE A 348 21.81 13.60 24.66
C PHE A 348 22.38 12.89 23.40
N GLN A 349 22.37 13.54 22.23
CA GLN A 349 22.96 12.94 21.02
C GLN A 349 24.50 12.96 20.99
N HIS A 350 25.13 13.95 21.66
CA HIS A 350 26.60 14.07 21.72
C HIS A 350 27.24 13.20 22.82
N TRP A 351 26.54 12.97 23.93
CA TRP A 351 27.00 12.18 25.07
C TRP A 351 26.82 10.66 24.84
N ARG A 352 25.74 10.22 24.17
CA ARG A 352 25.48 8.81 23.76
C ARG A 352 26.57 8.19 22.88
N ARG A 353 27.38 9.01 22.19
CA ARG A 353 28.51 8.53 21.36
C ARG A 353 29.80 8.29 22.14
N ARG A 354 29.93 8.80 23.37
CA ARG A 354 31.21 8.81 24.10
C ARG A 354 31.26 7.93 25.34
N ASN A 355 30.13 7.54 25.95
CA ASN A 355 30.12 6.71 27.17
C ASN A 355 28.96 5.68 27.18
N PRO A 356 29.16 4.45 26.68
CA PRO A 356 28.11 3.42 26.67
C PRO A 356 27.82 2.79 28.05
N ASP A 357 28.73 2.89 29.02
CA ASP A 357 28.63 2.20 30.32
C ASP A 357 27.91 3.00 31.43
N LEU A 358 27.34 4.17 31.12
CA LEU A 358 26.65 5.05 32.07
C LEU A 358 25.12 5.07 31.89
N HIS A 359 24.55 4.02 31.28
CA HIS A 359 23.10 3.88 31.03
C HIS A 359 22.24 3.99 32.32
N ASN A 360 22.82 3.70 33.49
CA ASN A 360 22.09 3.61 34.75
C ASN A 360 21.95 4.92 35.55
N ARG A 361 22.66 6.01 35.20
CA ARG A 361 22.71 7.21 36.07
C ARG A 361 21.74 8.35 35.71
N GLU A 362 21.20 8.41 34.48
CA GLU A 362 20.23 9.45 34.07
C GLU A 362 18.77 8.96 34.03
N ASN A 363 18.52 7.65 34.02
CA ASN A 363 17.15 7.08 34.14
C ASN A 363 16.46 7.46 35.48
N GLU A 364 17.20 7.98 36.46
CA GLU A 364 16.68 8.47 37.72
C GLU A 364 16.15 9.92 37.68
N SER A 365 16.55 10.78 36.72
CA SER A 365 16.16 12.21 36.73
C SER A 365 14.80 12.52 36.10
N ASP A 366 14.33 11.68 35.16
CA ASP A 366 13.01 11.82 34.51
C ASP A 366 11.90 11.04 35.25
N ARG A 367 12.28 10.31 36.32
CA ARG A 367 11.34 9.65 37.23
C ARG A 367 11.02 10.57 38.39
N LEU A 368 9.77 10.99 38.47
CA LEU A 368 9.30 11.84 39.55
C LEU A 368 9.09 11.00 40.81
N THR A 369 9.55 11.53 41.95
CA THR A 369 9.28 10.91 43.25
C THR A 369 7.79 10.97 43.58
N PRO A 370 7.25 10.06 44.41
CA PRO A 370 5.85 10.12 44.82
C PRO A 370 5.43 11.47 45.41
N LYS A 371 6.34 12.11 46.15
CA LYS A 371 6.13 13.45 46.70
C LYS A 371 6.00 14.51 45.61
N GLN A 372 6.82 14.46 44.57
CA GLN A 372 6.70 15.40 43.44
C GLN A 372 5.39 15.21 42.69
N LEU A 373 4.95 13.96 42.48
CA LEU A 373 3.66 13.67 41.85
C LEU A 373 2.46 14.14 42.68
N SER A 374 2.58 14.17 44.02
CA SER A 374 1.52 14.62 44.92
C SER A 374 1.54 16.11 45.23
N ASP A 375 2.67 16.80 44.99
CA ASP A 375 2.86 18.19 45.41
C ASP A 375 3.07 19.20 44.28
N GLU A 376 3.44 18.75 43.09
CA GLU A 376 3.82 19.62 41.99
C GLU A 376 2.86 19.49 40.80
N VAL A 377 2.65 20.59 40.08
CA VAL A 377 1.98 20.59 38.78
C VAL A 377 3.03 20.33 37.71
N ILE A 378 2.79 19.34 36.85
CA ILE A 378 3.75 18.94 35.83
C ILE A 378 3.27 19.47 34.49
N VAL A 379 4.15 20.14 33.76
CA VAL A 379 3.88 20.60 32.40
C VAL A 379 4.83 19.88 31.46
N THR A 380 4.26 19.24 30.43
CA THR A 380 5.00 18.67 29.30
C THR A 380 4.51 19.32 28.02
N ALA A 381 5.37 20.03 27.30
CA ALA A 381 5.00 20.68 26.05
C ALA A 381 6.10 20.47 24.99
N MET A 382 5.74 19.80 23.90
CA MET A 382 6.64 19.59 22.78
C MET A 382 5.87 19.78 21.48
N GLY A 383 6.39 20.64 20.60
CA GLY A 383 5.66 21.09 19.41
C GLY A 383 4.47 21.99 19.76
N PRO A 384 3.33 21.87 19.05
CA PRO A 384 2.14 22.70 19.23
C PRO A 384 1.16 22.14 20.27
N ILE A 385 1.48 21.04 20.96
CA ILE A 385 0.62 20.44 21.98
C ILE A 385 1.37 20.30 23.31
N GLY A 386 0.65 20.48 24.41
CA GLY A 386 1.16 20.25 25.75
C GLY A 386 0.10 19.73 26.71
N HIS A 387 0.54 19.17 27.82
CA HIS A 387 -0.30 18.59 28.86
C HIS A 387 0.10 19.16 30.22
N VAL A 388 -0.91 19.53 31.00
CA VAL A 388 -0.78 20.01 32.38
C VAL A 388 -1.39 18.96 33.30
N TYR A 389 -0.57 18.36 34.16
CA TYR A 389 -0.96 17.35 35.12
C TYR A 389 -1.02 17.98 36.50
N VAL A 390 -2.16 17.87 37.17
CA VAL A 390 -2.37 18.45 38.49
C VAL A 390 -2.37 17.36 39.57
N PRO A 391 -1.81 17.64 40.76
CA PRO A 391 -1.71 16.65 41.83
C PRO A 391 -3.03 16.43 42.59
N VAL A 392 -4.01 17.31 42.38
CA VAL A 392 -5.32 17.28 43.04
C VAL A 392 -6.41 17.33 41.98
N ALA A 393 -7.44 16.51 42.13
CA ALA A 393 -8.59 16.52 41.23
C ALA A 393 -9.27 17.89 41.24
N LEU A 394 -9.32 18.53 40.07
CA LEU A 394 -10.01 19.81 39.88
C LEU A 394 -11.51 19.58 39.66
N THR A 395 -12.33 20.46 40.23
CA THR A 395 -13.75 20.55 39.88
C THR A 395 -13.90 21.03 38.43
N ASP A 396 -15.02 20.69 37.80
CA ASP A 396 -15.28 21.10 36.41
C ASP A 396 -15.30 22.62 36.26
N ALA A 397 -15.80 23.35 37.27
CA ALA A 397 -15.74 24.81 37.32
C ALA A 397 -14.30 25.35 37.37
N ALA A 398 -13.42 24.74 38.17
CA ALA A 398 -12.02 25.15 38.25
C ALA A 398 -11.27 24.88 36.93
N LYS A 399 -11.54 23.75 36.25
CA LYS A 399 -10.99 23.47 34.92
C LYS A 399 -11.42 24.53 33.90
N ALA A 400 -12.71 24.88 33.89
CA ALA A 400 -13.25 25.91 33.00
C ALA A 400 -12.63 27.29 33.26
N GLU A 401 -12.44 27.67 34.53
CA GLU A 401 -11.80 28.93 34.93
C GLU A 401 -10.32 28.96 34.50
N TYR A 402 -9.54 27.92 34.78
CA TYR A 402 -8.14 27.85 34.36
C TYR A 402 -7.98 27.86 32.83
N ALA A 403 -8.86 27.15 32.11
CA ALA A 403 -8.90 27.20 30.66
C ALA A 403 -9.20 28.62 30.15
N ALA A 404 -10.14 29.34 30.78
CA ALA A 404 -10.44 30.73 30.42
C ALA A 404 -9.26 31.66 30.68
N CYS A 405 -8.58 31.56 31.83
CA CYS A 405 -7.42 32.37 32.16
C CYS A 405 -6.24 32.11 31.21
N LEU A 406 -5.93 30.85 30.89
CA LEU A 406 -4.87 30.51 29.94
C LEU A 406 -5.14 31.10 28.54
N VAL A 407 -6.39 31.09 28.10
CA VAL A 407 -6.75 31.65 26.79
C VAL A 407 -6.74 33.18 26.80
N GLN A 408 -7.34 33.80 27.82
CA GLN A 408 -7.62 35.24 27.83
C GLN A 408 -6.46 36.08 28.37
N GLN A 409 -5.75 35.59 29.39
CA GLN A 409 -4.66 36.31 30.06
C GLN A 409 -3.29 35.92 29.49
N GLU A 410 -3.13 34.64 29.17
CA GLU A 410 -1.86 34.08 28.71
C GLU A 410 -1.77 33.88 27.19
N ASN A 411 -2.85 34.09 26.44
CA ASN A 411 -2.88 33.93 24.98
C ASN A 411 -2.55 32.50 24.50
N VAL A 412 -2.87 31.47 25.29
CA VAL A 412 -2.88 30.08 24.81
C VAL A 412 -4.04 29.93 23.84
N PRO A 413 -3.83 29.53 22.57
CA PRO A 413 -4.90 29.52 21.56
C PRO A 413 -6.11 28.65 21.90
N LEU A 414 -5.83 27.43 22.39
CA LEU A 414 -6.84 26.44 22.71
C LEU A 414 -6.45 25.66 23.97
N VAL A 415 -7.42 25.50 24.87
CA VAL A 415 -7.30 24.62 26.04
C VAL A 415 -8.46 23.64 26.06
N LEU A 416 -8.15 22.35 26.14
CA LEU A 416 -9.11 21.26 26.21
C LEU A 416 -9.09 20.63 27.61
N TYR A 417 -10.25 20.20 28.08
CA TYR A 417 -10.37 19.48 29.33
C TYR A 417 -11.57 18.55 29.33
N ARG A 418 -11.48 17.47 30.12
CA ARG A 418 -12.55 16.48 30.31
C ARG A 418 -13.26 16.73 31.63
N CYS A 419 -14.58 16.81 31.59
CA CYS A 419 -15.46 16.96 32.74
C CYS A 419 -15.71 15.62 33.45
N SER A 420 -16.24 15.69 34.68
CA SER A 420 -16.57 14.51 35.49
C SER A 420 -17.62 13.60 34.83
N ASP A 421 -18.53 14.18 34.06
CA ASP A 421 -19.57 13.51 33.25
C ASP A 421 -19.05 12.93 31.92
N GLN A 422 -17.73 12.90 31.73
CA GLN A 422 -17.03 12.41 30.54
C GLN A 422 -17.17 13.30 29.29
N GLN A 423 -17.84 14.45 29.37
CA GLN A 423 -17.84 15.43 28.28
C GLN A 423 -16.48 16.09 28.14
N VAL A 424 -16.17 16.55 26.92
CA VAL A 424 -14.92 17.24 26.61
C VAL A 424 -15.25 18.61 26.09
N PHE A 425 -14.61 19.63 26.67
CA PHE A 425 -14.78 21.02 26.29
C PHE A 425 -13.48 21.60 25.77
N GLY A 426 -13.59 22.47 24.77
CA GLY A 426 -12.52 23.31 24.26
C GLY A 426 -12.81 24.78 24.51
N ARG A 427 -11.86 25.48 25.13
CA ARG A 427 -11.88 26.94 25.29
C ARG A 427 -10.91 27.55 24.29
N ASN A 428 -11.39 28.43 23.44
CA ASN A 428 -10.58 29.26 22.55
C ASN A 428 -10.98 30.74 22.70
N ARG A 429 -10.39 31.63 21.89
CA ARG A 429 -10.69 33.07 21.95
C ARG A 429 -12.16 33.41 21.64
N GLN A 430 -12.85 32.57 20.88
CA GLN A 430 -14.24 32.77 20.47
C GLN A 430 -15.23 32.34 21.55
N GLY A 431 -14.89 31.35 22.39
CA GLY A 431 -15.82 30.85 23.39
C GLY A 431 -15.43 29.53 24.03
N LEU A 432 -16.39 28.98 24.78
CA LEU A 432 -16.35 27.62 25.31
C LEU A 432 -17.25 26.75 24.43
N TRP A 433 -16.71 25.61 23.99
CA TRP A 433 -17.34 24.75 23.00
C TRP A 433 -17.37 23.31 23.49
N ASN A 434 -18.48 22.61 23.30
CA ASN A 434 -18.54 21.18 23.55
C ASN A 434 -17.91 20.45 22.35
N VAL A 435 -16.87 19.63 22.54
CA VAL A 435 -16.19 18.96 21.44
C VAL A 435 -17.18 18.11 20.62
N ARG A 436 -18.13 17.42 21.25
CA ARG A 436 -19.05 16.52 20.55
C ARG A 436 -19.98 17.27 19.59
N GLU A 437 -20.41 18.46 19.98
CA GLU A 437 -21.44 19.24 19.28
C GLU A 437 -20.82 20.34 18.39
N ASP A 438 -19.77 20.99 18.88
CA ASP A 438 -19.21 22.24 18.33
C ASP A 438 -17.77 22.07 17.78
N SER A 439 -17.35 20.85 17.40
CA SER A 439 -15.98 20.59 16.91
C SER A 439 -15.52 21.53 15.80
N ALA A 440 -16.41 21.99 14.93
CA ALA A 440 -16.09 22.94 13.87
C ALA A 440 -15.59 24.30 14.41
N MET A 441 -16.07 24.74 15.58
CA MET A 441 -15.61 25.98 16.22
C MET A 441 -14.22 25.83 16.84
N ILE A 442 -13.79 24.60 17.11
CA ILE A 442 -12.47 24.29 17.68
C ILE A 442 -11.43 24.10 16.57
N CYS A 443 -11.73 23.28 15.56
CA CYS A 443 -10.79 22.99 14.48
C CYS A 443 -10.82 24.02 13.33
N GLY A 444 -11.88 24.82 13.23
CA GLY A 444 -12.13 25.75 12.13
C GLY A 444 -13.20 25.21 11.18
N ILE A 445 -14.11 26.09 10.75
CA ILE A 445 -15.29 25.73 9.95
C ILE A 445 -14.90 25.07 8.61
N ASP A 446 -13.74 25.46 8.06
CA ASP A 446 -13.21 24.94 6.80
C ASP A 446 -12.37 23.65 6.96
N HIS A 447 -12.22 23.13 8.18
CA HIS A 447 -11.41 21.95 8.42
C HIS A 447 -12.07 20.69 7.85
N LYS A 448 -11.41 20.02 6.90
CA LYS A 448 -12.06 18.94 6.15
C LYS A 448 -12.28 17.63 6.93
N PHE A 449 -11.64 17.47 8.08
CA PHE A 449 -11.73 16.26 8.92
C PHE A 449 -12.45 16.49 10.25
N VAL A 450 -13.41 17.43 10.34
CA VAL A 450 -14.11 17.79 11.60
C VAL A 450 -14.62 16.55 12.36
N ASN A 451 -15.26 15.61 11.66
CA ASN A 451 -15.81 14.41 12.30
C ASN A 451 -14.73 13.49 12.89
N GLU A 452 -13.61 13.30 12.19
CA GLU A 452 -12.52 12.47 12.67
C GLU A 452 -11.78 13.15 13.85
N ILE A 453 -11.57 14.47 13.75
CA ILE A 453 -10.97 15.26 14.82
C ILE A 453 -11.83 15.22 16.08
N ARG A 454 -13.16 15.33 15.96
CA ARG A 454 -14.07 15.21 17.10
C ARG A 454 -13.82 13.92 17.86
N ASP A 455 -13.81 12.81 17.15
CA ASP A 455 -13.71 11.48 17.76
C ASP A 455 -12.31 11.25 18.35
N ASP A 456 -11.26 11.72 17.67
CA ASP A 456 -9.89 11.65 18.18
C ASP A 456 -9.63 12.61 19.36
N LEU A 457 -10.25 13.80 19.40
CA LEU A 457 -10.15 14.72 20.54
C LEU A 457 -10.78 14.13 21.80
N ILE A 458 -11.96 13.51 21.66
CA ILE A 458 -12.61 12.79 22.76
C ILE A 458 -11.72 11.65 23.24
N THR A 459 -11.14 10.88 22.31
CA THR A 459 -10.23 9.78 22.62
C THR A 459 -8.96 10.26 23.33
N LEU A 460 -8.36 11.33 22.81
CA LEU A 460 -7.16 11.96 23.36
C LEU A 460 -7.40 12.48 24.78
N CYS A 461 -8.47 13.25 25.00
CA CYS A 461 -8.82 13.75 26.33
C CYS A 461 -9.19 12.63 27.30
N ALA A 462 -9.60 11.46 26.78
CA ALA A 462 -9.90 10.29 27.57
C ALA A 462 -8.70 9.38 27.84
N HIS A 463 -7.55 9.62 27.18
CA HIS A 463 -6.35 8.82 27.31
C HIS A 463 -5.84 8.82 28.77
N PRO A 464 -5.42 7.66 29.34
CA PRO A 464 -5.02 7.56 30.74
C PRO A 464 -3.84 8.47 31.11
N ASP A 465 -2.91 8.65 30.16
CA ASP A 465 -1.76 9.56 30.33
C ASP A 465 -2.00 10.98 29.82
N SER A 466 -3.23 11.37 29.50
CA SER A 466 -3.50 12.77 29.20
C SER A 466 -3.44 13.64 30.45
N GLY A 467 -2.91 14.84 30.26
CA GLY A 467 -3.00 15.93 31.24
C GLY A 467 -4.46 16.28 31.58
N ASP A 468 -4.64 16.82 32.77
CA ASP A 468 -5.94 17.28 33.28
C ASP A 468 -6.44 18.52 32.50
N LEU A 469 -5.50 19.33 32.00
CA LEU A 469 -5.71 20.32 30.95
C LEU A 469 -4.75 20.00 29.79
N ILE A 470 -5.23 20.09 28.56
CA ILE A 470 -4.44 19.92 27.34
C ILE A 470 -4.39 21.26 26.64
N ILE A 471 -3.19 21.77 26.39
CA ILE A 471 -2.97 23.04 25.72
C ILE A 471 -2.56 22.79 24.27
N SER A 472 -3.09 23.61 23.37
CA SER A 472 -2.80 23.55 21.94
C SER A 472 -2.49 24.94 21.41
N GLY A 473 -1.47 25.02 20.57
CA GLY A 473 -1.11 26.21 19.81
C GLY A 473 -1.97 26.42 18.56
N TRP A 474 -3.00 25.61 18.33
CA TRP A 474 -3.88 25.74 17.18
C TRP A 474 -4.86 26.91 17.35
N ASP A 475 -4.92 27.75 16.31
CA ASP A 475 -5.90 28.82 16.15
C ASP A 475 -6.42 28.75 14.71
N PRO A 476 -7.74 28.57 14.47
CA PRO A 476 -8.25 28.49 13.10
C PRO A 476 -8.17 29.82 12.33
N GLU A 477 -8.05 30.96 13.02
CA GLU A 477 -8.00 32.29 12.41
C GLU A 477 -6.58 32.84 12.30
N GLN A 478 -5.60 32.22 12.96
CA GLN A 478 -4.22 32.71 13.02
C GLN A 478 -3.20 31.63 12.67
N ARG A 479 -1.97 32.07 12.40
CA ARG A 479 -0.86 31.14 12.26
C ARG A 479 -0.62 30.40 13.60
N PRO A 480 -0.59 29.06 13.62
CA PRO A 480 -0.46 28.29 14.85
C PRO A 480 0.83 28.59 15.63
N LEU A 481 0.79 28.36 16.93
CA LEU A 481 1.91 28.49 17.86
C LEU A 481 2.54 27.13 18.16
N THR A 482 3.84 27.14 18.41
CA THR A 482 4.60 26.04 19.00
C THR A 482 5.16 26.49 20.36
N PHE A 483 5.24 25.57 21.30
CA PHE A 483 5.78 25.79 22.64
C PHE A 483 7.29 25.54 22.73
N VAL A 484 7.90 25.09 21.63
CA VAL A 484 9.35 24.85 21.49
C VAL A 484 9.92 25.64 20.30
N GLN A 485 11.24 25.82 20.25
CA GLN A 485 11.89 26.63 19.22
C GLN A 485 11.98 25.90 17.86
N GLU A 486 10.88 25.94 17.10
CA GLU A 486 10.74 25.31 15.79
C GLU A 486 9.99 26.24 14.81
N ASN A 487 10.26 26.10 13.51
CA ASN A 487 9.63 26.86 12.43
C ASN A 487 8.54 26.08 11.69
N GLY A 488 8.61 24.75 11.78
CA GLY A 488 7.54 23.82 11.42
C GLY A 488 7.21 22.98 12.65
N ALA A 489 5.94 22.68 12.89
CA ALA A 489 5.57 21.81 14.00
C ALA A 489 4.36 20.96 13.66
N HIS A 490 4.19 19.89 14.41
CA HIS A 490 3.07 18.97 14.29
C HIS A 490 2.73 18.34 15.65
N GLY A 491 1.54 17.76 15.77
CA GLY A 491 1.01 17.08 16.95
C GLY A 491 -0.36 17.57 17.41
N SER A 492 -0.92 18.61 16.78
CA SER A 492 -2.19 19.23 17.13
C SER A 492 -3.24 19.13 16.00
N LEU A 493 -4.12 20.11 15.88
CA LEU A 493 -5.37 20.07 15.09
C LEU A 493 -5.25 20.68 13.69
N GLY A 494 -4.07 21.14 13.30
CA GLY A 494 -3.90 21.89 12.07
C GLY A 494 -4.17 21.06 10.83
N PHE A 495 -4.73 21.73 9.83
CA PHE A 495 -5.15 21.05 8.61
C PHE A 495 -3.97 20.51 7.79
N GLN A 496 -2.80 21.16 7.81
CA GLN A 496 -1.62 20.63 7.14
C GLN A 496 -0.97 19.51 7.93
N GLU A 497 -0.92 19.59 9.26
CA GLU A 497 -0.31 18.55 10.09
C GLU A 497 -1.14 17.26 10.11
N THR A 498 -2.48 17.35 10.08
CA THR A 498 -3.37 16.18 10.04
C THR A 498 -3.59 15.61 8.63
N ARG A 499 -3.14 16.30 7.58
CA ARG A 499 -3.34 15.92 6.17
C ARG A 499 -2.04 15.50 5.49
N GLY A 500 -1.65 14.25 5.69
CA GLY A 500 -0.65 13.55 4.89
C GLY A 500 -1.17 13.12 3.52
N PHE A 501 -0.35 12.37 2.77
CA PHE A 501 -0.75 11.73 1.52
C PHE A 501 -0.52 10.22 1.57
N ALA A 502 -1.29 9.46 0.78
CA ALA A 502 -1.04 8.05 0.55
C ALA A 502 -1.05 7.73 -0.96
N LEU A 503 0.00 7.05 -1.42
CA LEU A 503 0.16 6.49 -2.76
C LEU A 503 0.13 4.97 -2.65
N LEU A 504 -0.99 4.39 -3.04
CA LEU A 504 -1.24 2.95 -2.96
C LEU A 504 -1.31 2.36 -4.37
N PRO A 505 -0.82 1.13 -4.61
CA PRO A 505 -1.06 0.44 -5.88
C PRO A 505 -2.56 0.39 -6.18
N GLN A 506 -2.96 0.66 -7.43
CA GLN A 506 -4.40 0.75 -7.77
C GLN A 506 -5.21 -0.52 -7.46
N HIS A 507 -4.57 -1.68 -7.49
CA HIS A 507 -5.21 -2.97 -7.24
C HIS A 507 -5.22 -3.36 -5.75
N LEU A 508 -4.59 -2.58 -4.87
CA LEU A 508 -4.59 -2.85 -3.43
C LEU A 508 -5.94 -2.42 -2.84
N PRO A 509 -6.77 -3.35 -2.33
CA PRO A 509 -8.05 -3.00 -1.72
C PRO A 509 -7.83 -2.23 -0.42
N VAL A 510 -8.46 -1.07 -0.29
CA VAL A 510 -8.39 -0.24 0.93
C VAL A 510 -9.73 0.43 1.16
N ARG A 511 -10.16 0.48 2.42
CA ARG A 511 -11.33 1.27 2.82
C ARG A 511 -11.01 2.75 2.63
N GLN A 512 -11.93 3.48 2.00
CA GLN A 512 -11.78 4.90 1.73
C GLN A 512 -12.97 5.64 2.33
N HIS A 513 -12.68 6.80 2.87
CA HIS A 513 -13.64 7.74 3.39
C HIS A 513 -13.75 8.91 2.42
N GLU A 514 -14.93 9.51 2.31
CA GLU A 514 -15.18 10.63 1.41
C GLU A 514 -15.66 11.84 2.22
N ILE A 515 -15.10 13.00 1.90
CA ILE A 515 -15.48 14.29 2.48
C ILE A 515 -16.49 14.95 1.52
N GLU A 516 -17.35 15.86 2.00
CA GLU A 516 -18.43 16.53 1.24
C GLU A 516 -18.02 17.09 -0.13
N ASN A 517 -16.75 17.44 -0.34
CA ASN A 517 -16.21 17.94 -1.62
C ASN A 517 -15.71 16.83 -2.58
N GLY A 518 -15.99 15.55 -2.31
CA GLY A 518 -15.55 14.40 -3.10
C GLY A 518 -14.08 14.02 -2.91
N GLU A 519 -13.39 14.63 -1.93
CA GLU A 519 -12.01 14.26 -1.59
C GLU A 519 -12.01 12.94 -0.81
N ARG A 520 -11.27 11.96 -1.31
CA ARG A 520 -11.12 10.65 -0.66
C ARG A 520 -9.89 10.60 0.24
N PHE A 521 -10.06 10.06 1.44
CA PHE A 521 -8.99 9.87 2.41
C PHE A 521 -9.02 8.48 3.03
N ILE A 522 -7.92 8.13 3.69
CA ILE A 522 -7.77 6.94 4.54
C ILE A 522 -7.08 7.36 5.84
N ARG A 523 -7.17 6.54 6.88
CA ARG A 523 -6.38 6.68 8.12
C ARG A 523 -5.44 5.49 8.35
N GLY A 524 -4.71 5.50 9.46
CA GLY A 524 -3.76 4.44 9.82
C GLY A 524 -4.40 3.05 9.89
N LEU A 525 -5.61 2.95 10.46
CA LEU A 525 -6.36 1.70 10.55
C LEU A 525 -6.72 1.10 9.17
N ASP A 526 -7.10 1.93 8.21
CA ASP A 526 -7.43 1.47 6.85
C ASP A 526 -6.20 0.90 6.16
N LEU A 527 -5.06 1.58 6.34
CA LEU A 527 -3.78 1.15 5.80
C LEU A 527 -3.30 -0.15 6.46
N HIS A 528 -3.44 -0.27 7.77
CA HIS A 528 -3.16 -1.49 8.51
C HIS A 528 -3.98 -2.67 7.97
N ALA A 529 -5.30 -2.49 7.88
CA ALA A 529 -6.21 -3.54 7.42
C ALA A 529 -5.94 -3.94 5.96
N ALA A 530 -5.68 -2.98 5.07
CA ALA A 530 -5.32 -3.24 3.68
C ALA A 530 -4.00 -4.02 3.55
N ALA A 531 -2.97 -3.60 4.30
CA ALA A 531 -1.67 -4.26 4.33
C ALA A 531 -1.78 -5.69 4.87
N TRP A 532 -2.52 -5.88 5.97
CA TRP A 532 -2.77 -7.19 6.57
C TRP A 532 -3.49 -8.13 5.60
N HIS A 533 -4.58 -7.68 4.98
CA HIS A 533 -5.35 -8.50 4.03
C HIS A 533 -4.51 -8.89 2.80
N PHE A 534 -3.68 -7.98 2.30
CA PHE A 534 -2.78 -8.26 1.18
C PHE A 534 -1.72 -9.31 1.52
N LEU A 535 -1.18 -9.28 2.74
CA LEU A 535 -0.17 -10.25 3.19
C LEU A 535 -0.80 -11.60 3.60
N HIS A 536 -2.07 -11.60 4.00
CA HIS A 536 -2.76 -12.76 4.57
C HIS A 536 -4.17 -12.94 3.99
N PRO A 537 -4.30 -13.24 2.68
CA PRO A 537 -5.60 -13.33 2.01
C PRO A 537 -6.53 -14.41 2.61
N ASP A 538 -5.96 -15.47 3.19
CA ASP A 538 -6.71 -16.62 3.74
C ASP A 538 -7.00 -16.50 5.26
N ARG A 539 -6.60 -15.40 5.93
CA ARG A 539 -6.80 -15.23 7.38
C ARG A 539 -7.81 -14.13 7.67
N ALA A 540 -8.78 -14.44 8.52
CA ALA A 540 -9.73 -13.45 9.04
C ALA A 540 -9.02 -12.43 9.96
N LEU A 541 -9.33 -11.15 9.78
CA LEU A 541 -8.95 -10.08 10.71
C LEU A 541 -9.60 -10.30 12.10
N SER A 542 -8.96 -9.77 13.14
CA SER A 542 -9.53 -9.71 14.49
C SER A 542 -10.91 -9.05 14.48
N ALA A 543 -11.78 -9.42 15.42
CA ALA A 543 -13.18 -8.99 15.44
C ALA A 543 -13.37 -7.45 15.45
N SER A 544 -12.39 -6.69 15.95
CA SER A 544 -12.40 -5.22 15.99
C SER A 544 -12.23 -4.53 14.63
N LEU A 545 -11.75 -5.25 13.61
CA LEU A 545 -11.52 -4.75 12.25
C LEU A 545 -12.48 -5.37 11.21
N ARG A 546 -13.47 -6.16 11.65
CA ARG A 546 -14.48 -6.79 10.80
C ARG A 546 -15.53 -5.78 10.36
N GLN A 547 -15.18 -4.92 9.41
CA GLN A 547 -16.17 -4.22 8.59
C GLN A 547 -15.82 -4.37 7.11
N PRO A 548 -16.83 -4.44 6.22
CA PRO A 548 -16.60 -4.74 4.81
C PRO A 548 -15.69 -3.69 4.18
N PHE A 549 -14.59 -4.14 3.57
CA PHE A 549 -13.80 -3.30 2.67
C PHE A 549 -14.70 -2.89 1.52
N HIS A 550 -14.95 -1.59 1.37
CA HIS A 550 -15.44 -1.09 0.09
C HIS A 550 -14.33 -1.32 -0.93
N ARG A 551 -14.48 -2.35 -1.78
CA ARG A 551 -13.89 -2.23 -3.12
C ARG A 551 -14.44 -0.93 -3.64
N THR A 552 -13.57 0.05 -3.93
CA THR A 552 -13.96 1.13 -4.83
C THR A 552 -14.56 0.38 -6.03
N PRO A 553 -15.87 0.52 -6.33
CA PRO A 553 -16.32 0.14 -7.66
C PRO A 553 -15.38 0.90 -8.56
N ILE A 554 -14.78 0.22 -9.53
CA ILE A 554 -13.94 0.92 -10.47
C ILE A 554 -14.89 1.83 -11.27
N HIS A 555 -15.21 3.01 -10.73
CA HIS A 555 -15.55 4.18 -11.50
C HIS A 555 -14.24 4.56 -12.18
N PHE A 556 -13.88 3.78 -13.20
CA PHE A 556 -13.31 4.38 -14.38
C PHE A 556 -14.29 5.48 -14.72
N SER A 557 -13.96 6.73 -14.43
CA SER A 557 -14.51 7.81 -15.24
C SER A 557 -14.14 7.43 -16.65
N PRO A 558 -15.10 6.97 -17.46
CA PRO A 558 -14.83 6.79 -18.85
C PRO A 558 -14.65 8.23 -19.32
N ARG A 559 -13.46 8.60 -19.78
CA ARG A 559 -13.44 9.46 -20.96
C ARG A 559 -13.89 8.61 -22.15
N VAL A 560 -15.14 8.18 -22.07
CA VAL A 560 -16.02 7.79 -23.15
C VAL A 560 -17.26 8.60 -22.84
N SER A 561 -17.53 9.54 -23.74
CA SER A 561 -18.80 10.25 -23.85
C SER A 561 -19.99 9.41 -23.40
N GLN A 562 -20.73 9.93 -22.42
CA GLN A 562 -22.15 9.69 -22.12
C GLN A 562 -22.67 8.24 -22.02
N SER A 563 -23.18 7.95 -20.82
CA SER A 563 -24.19 6.93 -20.46
C SER A 563 -23.79 5.45 -20.55
N THR A 564 -23.82 4.74 -19.42
CA THR A 564 -24.70 3.56 -19.19
C THR A 564 -24.40 2.91 -17.84
N ASP A 565 -25.48 2.66 -17.10
CA ASP A 565 -25.57 1.99 -15.80
C ASP A 565 -25.22 0.49 -15.92
N PRO A 566 -24.40 -0.12 -15.03
CA PRO A 566 -24.07 -1.55 -15.07
C PRO A 566 -25.30 -2.47 -14.98
N GLY A 567 -26.38 -2.05 -14.31
CA GLY A 567 -27.65 -2.79 -14.26
C GLY A 567 -28.38 -2.85 -15.61
N ALA A 568 -28.15 -1.86 -16.49
CA ALA A 568 -28.75 -1.80 -17.83
C ALA A 568 -28.06 -2.73 -18.84
N LEU A 569 -26.78 -3.08 -18.62
CA LEU A 569 -26.02 -3.97 -19.52
C LEU A 569 -26.46 -5.44 -19.42
N ALA A 570 -26.87 -5.89 -18.24
CA ALA A 570 -27.45 -7.23 -18.04
C ALA A 570 -28.79 -7.40 -18.79
N ALA A 571 -29.51 -6.30 -19.04
CA ALA A 571 -30.76 -6.29 -19.82
C ALA A 571 -30.55 -6.19 -21.35
N SER A 572 -29.32 -5.92 -21.82
CA SER A 572 -29.07 -5.52 -23.23
C SER A 572 -29.01 -6.66 -24.26
N GLY A 573 -28.96 -7.92 -23.84
CA GLY A 573 -28.81 -9.07 -24.75
C GLY A 573 -27.47 -9.10 -25.50
N MET A 574 -26.45 -8.38 -25.00
CA MET A 574 -25.15 -8.23 -25.63
C MET A 574 -24.10 -9.15 -24.98
N LEU A 575 -23.42 -9.97 -25.78
CA LEU A 575 -22.35 -10.87 -25.36
C LEU A 575 -20.99 -10.19 -25.52
N ARG A 576 -20.20 -10.09 -24.44
CA ARG A 576 -18.83 -9.57 -24.48
C ARG A 576 -17.82 -10.72 -24.58
N VAL A 577 -17.03 -10.73 -25.64
CA VAL A 577 -16.01 -11.76 -25.90
C VAL A 577 -14.62 -11.14 -25.90
N MET A 578 -13.67 -11.82 -25.30
CA MET A 578 -12.26 -11.44 -25.27
C MET A 578 -11.38 -12.57 -25.79
N THR A 579 -10.33 -12.23 -26.54
CA THR A 579 -9.23 -13.14 -26.82
C THR A 579 -7.93 -12.57 -26.30
N TYR A 580 -7.10 -13.41 -25.69
CA TYR A 580 -5.86 -12.98 -25.09
C TYR A 580 -4.79 -14.07 -25.08
N ASN A 581 -3.71 -13.86 -25.84
CA ASN A 581 -2.48 -14.60 -25.64
C ASN A 581 -1.81 -14.09 -24.35
N ILE A 582 -1.78 -14.93 -23.31
CA ILE A 582 -1.31 -14.51 -21.98
C ILE A 582 0.19 -14.73 -21.80
N HIS A 583 0.87 -15.28 -22.82
CA HIS A 583 2.29 -15.59 -22.80
C HIS A 583 2.67 -16.29 -21.49
N HIS A 584 1.97 -17.39 -21.17
CA HIS A 584 2.13 -18.15 -19.92
C HIS A 584 2.15 -17.28 -18.66
N SER A 585 1.30 -16.24 -18.64
CA SER A 585 1.20 -15.19 -17.62
C SER A 585 2.50 -14.43 -17.33
N MET A 586 3.47 -14.52 -18.25
CA MET A 586 4.79 -13.92 -18.17
C MET A 586 4.76 -12.51 -18.73
N GLY A 587 4.77 -11.53 -17.82
CA GLY A 587 4.80 -10.14 -18.24
C GLY A 587 6.13 -9.73 -18.86
N LEU A 588 6.18 -8.49 -19.32
CA LEU A 588 7.41 -7.89 -19.83
C LEU A 588 8.41 -7.55 -18.71
N ASP A 589 7.89 -7.52 -17.48
CA ASP A 589 8.66 -7.62 -16.24
C ASP A 589 9.22 -9.02 -16.00
N GLY A 590 9.04 -9.97 -16.93
CA GLY A 590 9.43 -11.38 -16.91
C GLY A 590 9.06 -12.12 -15.63
N ARG A 591 7.93 -11.76 -15.02
CA ARG A 591 7.32 -12.46 -13.89
C ARG A 591 6.05 -13.17 -14.36
N CYS A 592 5.86 -14.39 -13.89
CA CYS A 592 4.65 -15.16 -14.09
C CYS A 592 3.60 -14.76 -13.05
N ARG A 593 2.62 -13.92 -13.41
CA ARG A 593 1.54 -13.44 -12.51
C ARG A 593 0.16 -13.69 -13.14
N PRO A 594 -0.46 -14.86 -12.93
CA PRO A 594 -1.81 -15.13 -13.46
C PRO A 594 -2.88 -14.16 -12.92
N LEU A 595 -2.78 -13.73 -11.67
CA LEU A 595 -3.73 -12.77 -11.10
C LEU A 595 -3.74 -11.42 -11.83
N ARG A 596 -2.59 -10.97 -12.35
CA ARG A 596 -2.53 -9.75 -13.17
C ARG A 596 -3.29 -9.91 -14.49
N ILE A 597 -3.26 -11.11 -15.08
CA ILE A 597 -4.06 -11.44 -16.27
C ILE A 597 -5.55 -11.39 -15.90
N ALA A 598 -5.92 -11.96 -14.74
CA ALA A 598 -7.29 -11.88 -14.24
C ALA A 598 -7.75 -10.43 -14.06
N ASP A 599 -6.93 -9.53 -13.51
CA ASP A 599 -7.30 -8.13 -13.37
C ASP A 599 -7.50 -7.42 -14.74
N VAL A 600 -6.66 -7.73 -15.74
CA VAL A 600 -6.84 -7.22 -17.12
C VAL A 600 -8.15 -7.73 -17.73
N ILE A 601 -8.51 -8.99 -17.49
CA ILE A 601 -9.77 -9.57 -17.95
C ILE A 601 -10.96 -8.92 -17.21
N ALA A 602 -10.86 -8.74 -15.89
CA ALA A 602 -11.92 -8.16 -15.07
C ALA A 602 -12.31 -6.75 -15.55
N GLU A 603 -11.32 -5.92 -15.91
CA GLU A 603 -11.53 -4.57 -16.44
C GLU A 603 -12.30 -4.55 -17.78
N SER A 604 -12.19 -5.60 -18.60
CA SER A 604 -12.93 -5.70 -19.86
C SER A 604 -14.43 -5.97 -19.67
N GLY A 605 -14.81 -6.56 -18.53
CA GLY A 605 -16.15 -7.07 -18.30
C GLY A 605 -16.58 -8.18 -19.27
N ALA A 606 -15.64 -8.93 -19.84
CA ALA A 606 -15.95 -10.02 -20.77
C ALA A 606 -16.79 -11.13 -20.11
N ASP A 607 -17.77 -11.65 -20.85
CA ASP A 607 -18.58 -12.81 -20.47
C ASP A 607 -17.88 -14.13 -20.79
N VAL A 608 -17.12 -14.14 -21.90
CA VAL A 608 -16.37 -15.30 -22.39
C VAL A 608 -14.97 -14.86 -22.83
N VAL A 609 -13.95 -15.64 -22.45
CA VAL A 609 -12.55 -15.31 -22.68
C VAL A 609 -11.82 -16.51 -23.24
N ALA A 610 -11.22 -16.34 -24.42
CA ALA A 610 -10.36 -17.32 -25.07
C ALA A 610 -8.89 -16.99 -24.77
N LEU A 611 -8.21 -17.86 -24.02
CA LEU A 611 -6.81 -17.72 -23.64
C LEU A 611 -5.91 -18.64 -24.47
N GLN A 612 -4.78 -18.09 -24.90
CA GLN A 612 -3.70 -18.84 -25.57
C GLN A 612 -2.43 -18.79 -24.74
N GLU A 613 -1.55 -19.79 -24.93
CA GLU A 613 -0.29 -19.96 -24.20
C GLU A 613 -0.45 -20.16 -22.69
N VAL A 614 -1.40 -20.99 -22.29
CA VAL A 614 -1.68 -21.27 -20.88
C VAL A 614 -0.82 -22.43 -20.40
N ASP A 615 -0.08 -22.26 -19.31
CA ASP A 615 0.65 -23.35 -18.65
C ASP A 615 -0.19 -23.99 -17.54
N LYS A 616 -0.02 -25.30 -17.37
CA LYS A 616 -0.50 -26.08 -16.24
C LYS A 616 0.61 -26.99 -15.72
N ASN A 617 0.95 -26.90 -14.44
CA ASN A 617 1.96 -27.74 -13.78
C ASN A 617 3.36 -27.72 -14.44
N ARG A 618 3.76 -26.62 -15.10
CA ARG A 618 5.08 -26.50 -15.74
C ARG A 618 6.11 -25.92 -14.77
N ALA A 619 7.31 -26.49 -14.72
CA ALA A 619 8.38 -25.99 -13.84
C ALA A 619 8.76 -24.52 -14.14
N ARG A 620 8.67 -24.09 -15.40
CA ARG A 620 8.97 -22.70 -15.80
C ARG A 620 8.02 -21.66 -15.20
N THR A 621 6.82 -22.07 -14.80
CA THR A 621 5.77 -21.24 -14.19
C THR A 621 5.46 -21.71 -12.77
N SER A 622 6.43 -22.38 -12.13
CA SER A 622 6.32 -22.85 -10.74
C SER A 622 5.12 -23.74 -10.50
N PHE A 623 4.85 -24.65 -11.45
CA PHE A 623 3.83 -25.69 -11.37
C PHE A 623 2.39 -25.18 -11.18
N GLN A 624 2.09 -23.95 -11.61
CA GLN A 624 0.73 -23.38 -11.49
C GLN A 624 -0.24 -23.96 -12.52
N ASP A 625 -1.50 -24.14 -12.14
CA ASP A 625 -2.64 -24.23 -13.08
C ASP A 625 -3.16 -22.81 -13.33
N GLN A 626 -2.66 -22.17 -14.38
CA GLN A 626 -2.95 -20.76 -14.63
C GLN A 626 -4.42 -20.50 -14.96
N ALA A 627 -5.06 -21.42 -15.68
CA ALA A 627 -6.47 -21.31 -16.00
C ALA A 627 -7.33 -21.34 -14.73
N ALA A 628 -7.04 -22.28 -13.81
CA ALA A 628 -7.74 -22.39 -12.53
C ALA A 628 -7.61 -21.12 -11.68
N VAL A 629 -6.39 -20.59 -11.54
CA VAL A 629 -6.12 -19.37 -10.75
C VAL A 629 -6.88 -18.16 -11.31
N ILE A 630 -6.85 -17.98 -12.64
CA ILE A 630 -7.54 -16.87 -13.30
C ILE A 630 -9.06 -17.02 -13.17
N ALA A 631 -9.58 -18.23 -13.41
CA ALA A 631 -11.00 -18.53 -13.35
C ALA A 631 -11.59 -18.32 -11.95
N SER A 632 -10.89 -18.80 -10.92
CA SER A 632 -11.27 -18.60 -9.51
C SER A 632 -11.35 -17.11 -9.15
N ARG A 633 -10.34 -16.32 -9.55
CA ARG A 633 -10.30 -14.87 -9.29
C ARG A 633 -11.42 -14.08 -9.98
N LEU A 634 -11.94 -14.60 -11.09
CA LEU A 634 -12.98 -13.98 -11.90
C LEU A 634 -14.38 -14.54 -11.65
N GLU A 635 -14.49 -15.57 -10.82
CA GLU A 635 -15.72 -16.34 -10.59
C GLU A 635 -16.31 -16.86 -11.91
N MET A 636 -15.47 -17.44 -12.77
CA MET A 636 -15.86 -17.99 -14.08
C MET A 636 -15.64 -19.49 -14.12
N ASN A 637 -16.49 -20.20 -14.88
CA ASN A 637 -16.20 -21.59 -15.26
C ASN A 637 -15.05 -21.61 -16.27
N TYR A 638 -14.27 -22.67 -16.32
CA TYR A 638 -13.17 -22.78 -17.27
C TYR A 638 -13.00 -24.19 -17.84
N ARG A 639 -12.45 -24.26 -19.06
CA ARG A 639 -11.97 -25.48 -19.69
C ARG A 639 -10.56 -25.26 -20.18
N PHE A 640 -9.65 -26.17 -19.87
CA PHE A 640 -8.28 -26.19 -20.36
C PHE A 640 -8.05 -27.40 -21.25
N PHE A 641 -7.40 -27.19 -22.40
CA PHE A 641 -7.01 -28.25 -23.34
C PHE A 641 -5.49 -28.24 -23.54
N PRO A 642 -4.78 -29.32 -23.17
CA PRO A 642 -3.34 -29.41 -23.36
C PRO A 642 -3.01 -29.69 -24.83
N LEU A 643 -2.26 -28.78 -25.45
CA LEU A 643 -1.65 -28.98 -26.77
C LEU A 643 -0.33 -29.76 -26.68
N LEU A 644 0.34 -29.67 -25.53
CA LEU A 644 1.57 -30.39 -25.23
C LEU A 644 1.45 -30.94 -23.80
N THR A 645 1.75 -32.23 -23.63
CA THR A 645 1.88 -32.88 -22.32
C THR A 645 3.24 -33.56 -22.24
N LEU A 646 4.03 -33.22 -21.21
CA LEU A 646 5.34 -33.81 -20.91
C LEU A 646 5.36 -34.22 -19.44
N GLY A 647 5.06 -35.50 -19.16
CA GLY A 647 4.83 -35.95 -17.79
C GLY A 647 3.61 -35.25 -17.19
N GLN A 648 3.80 -34.58 -16.04
CA GLN A 648 2.75 -33.77 -15.40
C GLN A 648 2.68 -32.34 -15.97
N GLU A 649 3.65 -31.90 -16.78
CA GLU A 649 3.67 -30.55 -17.32
C GLU A 649 2.80 -30.43 -18.57
N GLN A 650 1.91 -29.44 -18.60
CA GLN A 650 0.97 -29.21 -19.69
C GLN A 650 1.02 -27.76 -20.19
N TYR A 651 0.79 -27.57 -21.48
CA TYR A 651 0.69 -26.26 -22.13
C TYR A 651 -0.40 -26.29 -23.20
N GLY A 652 -1.23 -25.26 -23.29
CA GLY A 652 -2.27 -25.22 -24.30
C GLY A 652 -3.20 -24.02 -24.26
N LEU A 653 -4.48 -24.30 -24.50
CA LEU A 653 -5.56 -23.32 -24.64
C LEU A 653 -6.49 -23.39 -23.44
N ALA A 654 -7.13 -22.26 -23.11
CA ALA A 654 -8.24 -22.26 -22.16
C ALA A 654 -9.40 -21.40 -22.65
N ILE A 655 -10.62 -21.76 -22.29
CA ILE A 655 -11.80 -20.89 -22.40
C ILE A 655 -12.35 -20.70 -21.00
N LEU A 656 -12.61 -19.44 -20.63
CA LEU A 656 -13.29 -19.06 -19.39
C LEU A 656 -14.63 -18.45 -19.74
N SER A 657 -15.69 -18.81 -19.02
CA SER A 657 -17.05 -18.36 -19.33
C SER A 657 -17.92 -18.17 -18.09
N ARG A 658 -18.70 -17.09 -18.06
CA ARG A 658 -19.85 -16.94 -17.15
C ARG A 658 -21.12 -17.63 -17.67
N VAL A 659 -21.13 -17.94 -18.97
CA VAL A 659 -22.21 -18.66 -19.64
C VAL A 659 -21.91 -20.17 -19.58
N PRO A 660 -22.90 -21.04 -19.32
CA PRO A 660 -22.71 -22.47 -19.45
C PRO A 660 -22.12 -22.84 -20.82
N MET A 661 -21.08 -23.67 -20.80
CA MET A 661 -20.38 -24.10 -21.99
C MET A 661 -20.22 -25.62 -21.97
N HIS A 662 -20.42 -26.25 -23.13
CA HIS A 662 -20.16 -27.66 -23.32
C HIS A 662 -19.12 -27.84 -24.43
N ILE A 663 -18.26 -28.84 -24.28
CA ILE A 663 -17.19 -29.11 -25.22
C ILE A 663 -17.78 -29.84 -26.42
N VAL A 664 -17.62 -29.26 -27.60
CA VAL A 664 -18.01 -29.89 -28.86
C VAL A 664 -16.83 -30.68 -29.42
N ARG A 665 -15.65 -30.05 -29.47
CA ARG A 665 -14.43 -30.67 -30.00
C ARG A 665 -13.17 -30.02 -29.46
N GLU A 666 -12.15 -30.83 -29.18
CA GLU A 666 -10.79 -30.38 -28.91
C GLU A 666 -9.83 -31.20 -29.80
N GLY A 667 -8.78 -30.58 -30.34
CA GLY A 667 -7.87 -31.30 -31.23
C GLY A 667 -6.61 -30.55 -31.61
N ILE A 668 -5.54 -31.32 -31.83
CA ILE A 668 -4.30 -30.85 -32.44
C ILE A 668 -4.53 -30.70 -33.94
N LEU A 669 -4.14 -29.55 -34.50
CA LEU A 669 -4.22 -29.25 -35.92
C LEU A 669 -2.96 -29.73 -36.65
N GLN A 670 -3.07 -29.92 -37.96
CA GLN A 670 -1.98 -30.38 -38.82
C GLN A 670 -0.70 -29.56 -38.61
N GLN A 671 0.36 -30.27 -38.25
CA GLN A 671 1.71 -29.72 -38.16
C GLN A 671 2.37 -30.04 -39.49
N GLY A 672 2.56 -29.05 -40.37
CA GLY A 672 3.16 -29.27 -41.68
C GLY A 672 4.51 -30.02 -41.61
N SER A 673 4.98 -30.54 -42.75
CA SER A 673 6.11 -31.47 -42.91
C SER A 673 7.51 -30.89 -42.65
N SER A 674 7.73 -30.21 -41.51
CA SER A 674 9.05 -29.72 -41.09
C SER A 674 9.55 -30.50 -39.86
N GLY A 675 10.55 -31.37 -40.05
CA GLY A 675 11.06 -32.34 -39.06
C GLY A 675 11.82 -31.79 -37.84
N LYS A 676 11.42 -30.66 -37.26
CA LYS A 676 11.91 -30.20 -35.93
C LYS A 676 10.78 -30.30 -34.91
N ARG A 677 11.11 -30.68 -33.66
CA ARG A 677 10.19 -30.61 -32.50
C ARG A 677 9.69 -29.16 -32.34
N ARG A 678 8.54 -28.85 -32.93
CA ARG A 678 7.84 -27.56 -32.79
C ARG A 678 6.75 -27.68 -31.74
N GLU A 679 6.34 -26.55 -31.17
CA GLU A 679 5.19 -26.50 -30.29
C GLU A 679 3.93 -26.92 -31.07
N SER A 680 3.19 -27.88 -30.53
CA SER A 680 1.94 -28.35 -31.14
C SER A 680 0.90 -27.24 -31.11
N ARG A 681 0.11 -27.13 -32.18
CA ARG A 681 -0.97 -26.15 -32.35
C ARG A 681 -2.30 -26.89 -32.45
N GLY A 682 -3.38 -26.25 -32.04
CA GLY A 682 -4.68 -26.88 -31.96
C GLY A 682 -5.82 -25.89 -31.81
N ALA A 683 -7.03 -26.42 -31.70
CA ALA A 683 -8.23 -25.64 -31.45
C ALA A 683 -9.10 -26.29 -30.37
N MET A 684 -9.89 -25.45 -29.71
CA MET A 684 -10.91 -25.84 -28.74
C MET A 684 -12.23 -25.21 -29.19
N TRP A 685 -13.22 -26.05 -29.45
CA TRP A 685 -14.57 -25.68 -29.85
C TRP A 685 -15.53 -26.02 -28.72
N VAL A 686 -16.17 -24.99 -28.19
CA VAL A 686 -17.24 -25.10 -27.21
C VAL A 686 -18.52 -24.51 -27.80
N ALA A 687 -19.67 -25.02 -27.37
CA ALA A 687 -20.93 -24.36 -27.57
C ALA A 687 -21.40 -23.74 -26.26
N LEU A 688 -21.77 -22.47 -26.35
CA LEU A 688 -22.28 -21.65 -25.27
C LEU A 688 -23.80 -21.70 -25.35
N GLU A 689 -24.44 -22.14 -24.27
CA GLU A 689 -25.89 -22.22 -24.19
C GLU A 689 -26.40 -21.37 -23.03
N GLY A 690 -27.45 -20.59 -23.28
CA GLY A 690 -28.06 -19.77 -22.24
C GLY A 690 -28.73 -18.51 -22.81
N ARG A 691 -28.61 -17.40 -22.09
CA ARG A 691 -29.33 -16.14 -22.37
C ARG A 691 -29.11 -15.54 -23.77
N PHE A 692 -28.07 -15.98 -24.48
CA PHE A 692 -27.71 -15.50 -25.82
C PHE A 692 -28.10 -16.47 -26.95
N GLY A 693 -28.75 -17.60 -26.63
CA GLY A 693 -28.96 -18.71 -27.56
C GLY A 693 -27.71 -19.59 -27.70
N LEU A 694 -27.80 -20.62 -28.55
CA LEU A 694 -26.66 -21.46 -28.91
C LEU A 694 -25.65 -20.64 -29.69
N ILE A 695 -24.39 -20.58 -29.23
CA ILE A 695 -23.28 -19.94 -29.93
C ILE A 695 -22.06 -20.86 -29.93
N HIS A 696 -21.50 -21.13 -31.10
CA HIS A 696 -20.25 -21.88 -31.22
C HIS A 696 -19.06 -20.93 -31.08
N LEU A 697 -18.15 -21.23 -30.15
CA LEU A 697 -16.90 -20.48 -29.96
C LEU A 697 -15.70 -21.40 -30.16
N ILE A 698 -14.79 -20.98 -31.05
CA ILE A 698 -13.56 -21.68 -31.38
C ILE A 698 -12.38 -20.83 -30.91
N ASN A 699 -11.62 -21.34 -29.95
CA ASN A 699 -10.33 -20.79 -29.54
C ASN A 699 -9.19 -21.52 -30.29
N THR A 700 -8.25 -20.80 -30.89
CA THR A 700 -7.11 -21.40 -31.60
C THR A 700 -5.82 -20.59 -31.43
N HIS A 701 -4.69 -21.25 -31.62
CA HIS A 701 -3.37 -20.61 -31.75
C HIS A 701 -2.64 -21.25 -32.92
N LEU A 702 -2.34 -20.47 -33.97
CA LEU A 702 -1.75 -20.99 -35.20
C LEU A 702 -0.21 -20.98 -35.20
N GLY A 703 0.36 -21.73 -36.14
CA GLY A 703 1.80 -21.85 -36.32
C GLY A 703 2.50 -20.58 -36.82
N LEU A 704 3.82 -20.55 -36.66
CA LEU A 704 4.64 -19.38 -37.03
C LEU A 704 4.96 -19.32 -38.53
N THR A 705 4.86 -20.45 -39.26
CA THR A 705 5.19 -20.50 -40.70
C THR A 705 3.95 -20.40 -41.59
N LYS A 706 4.09 -19.76 -42.76
CA LYS A 706 2.97 -19.56 -43.69
C LYS A 706 2.32 -20.88 -44.13
N ALA A 707 3.13 -21.88 -44.50
CA ALA A 707 2.63 -23.17 -44.96
C ALA A 707 1.83 -23.90 -43.87
N GLU A 708 2.34 -23.88 -42.64
CA GLU A 708 1.67 -24.47 -41.47
C GLU A 708 0.34 -23.78 -41.17
N ARG A 709 0.31 -22.43 -41.13
CA ARG A 709 -0.95 -21.71 -40.91
C ARG A 709 -2.00 -21.99 -41.98
N LEU A 710 -1.60 -22.12 -43.24
CA LEU A 710 -2.54 -22.43 -44.32
C LEU A 710 -3.11 -23.84 -44.16
N CYS A 711 -2.28 -24.81 -43.87
CA CYS A 711 -2.69 -26.20 -43.61
C CYS A 711 -3.67 -26.30 -42.41
N GLN A 712 -3.36 -25.59 -41.31
CA GLN A 712 -4.20 -25.53 -40.11
C GLN A 712 -5.55 -24.86 -40.38
N ILE A 713 -5.57 -23.83 -41.23
CA ILE A 713 -6.80 -23.12 -41.57
C ILE A 713 -7.68 -23.92 -42.53
N GLU A 714 -7.10 -24.64 -43.49
CA GLU A 714 -7.86 -25.59 -44.32
C GLU A 714 -8.51 -26.68 -43.45
N GLU A 715 -7.79 -27.20 -42.46
CA GLU A 715 -8.38 -28.16 -41.52
C GLU A 715 -9.50 -27.54 -40.68
N LEU A 716 -9.32 -26.31 -40.16
CA LEU A 716 -10.36 -25.62 -39.41
C LEU A 716 -11.60 -25.33 -40.25
N LEU A 717 -11.44 -25.03 -41.54
CA LEU A 717 -12.55 -24.75 -42.46
C LEU A 717 -13.24 -26.02 -42.98
N SER A 718 -12.63 -27.20 -42.82
CA SER A 718 -13.22 -28.48 -43.26
C SER A 718 -14.42 -28.91 -42.42
N ASP A 719 -15.16 -29.90 -42.92
CA ASP A 719 -16.29 -30.55 -42.24
C ASP A 719 -15.91 -31.19 -40.90
N ARG A 720 -14.62 -31.34 -40.60
CA ARG A 720 -14.17 -31.81 -39.27
C ARG A 720 -14.40 -30.77 -38.18
N TRP A 721 -14.39 -29.49 -38.54
CA TRP A 721 -14.47 -28.36 -37.62
C TRP A 721 -15.62 -27.45 -38.01
N LEU A 722 -15.37 -26.37 -38.74
CA LEU A 722 -16.37 -25.34 -39.03
C LEU A 722 -17.35 -25.75 -40.14
N GLY A 723 -16.99 -26.71 -40.99
CA GLY A 723 -17.83 -27.15 -42.11
C GLY A 723 -19.11 -27.87 -41.67
N ASP A 724 -19.07 -28.55 -40.52
CA ASP A 724 -20.22 -29.30 -39.95
C ASP A 724 -21.29 -28.39 -39.33
N ILE A 725 -20.91 -27.15 -38.98
CA ILE A 725 -21.82 -26.21 -38.32
C ILE A 725 -22.87 -25.74 -39.32
N GLU A 726 -24.15 -25.90 -38.98
CA GLU A 726 -25.25 -25.46 -39.82
C GLU A 726 -25.08 -23.98 -40.19
N SER A 727 -25.32 -23.65 -41.46
CA SER A 727 -25.14 -22.27 -41.98
C SER A 727 -25.95 -21.20 -41.23
N ARG A 728 -26.94 -21.60 -40.42
CA ARG A 728 -27.83 -20.74 -39.63
C ARG A 728 -27.38 -20.55 -38.17
N GLU A 729 -26.33 -21.22 -37.74
CA GLU A 729 -25.84 -21.15 -36.37
C GLU A 729 -24.76 -20.07 -36.22
N PRO A 730 -24.80 -19.29 -35.12
CA PRO A 730 -23.82 -18.23 -34.87
C PRO A 730 -22.49 -18.82 -34.41
N VAL A 731 -21.40 -18.35 -35.03
CA VAL A 731 -20.04 -18.86 -34.82
C VAL A 731 -19.08 -17.70 -34.54
N ILE A 732 -18.23 -17.90 -33.55
CA ILE A 732 -17.14 -17.01 -33.15
C ILE A 732 -15.82 -17.78 -33.25
N ILE A 733 -14.84 -17.24 -33.96
CA ILE A 733 -13.47 -17.75 -34.01
C ILE A 733 -12.56 -16.71 -33.38
N CYS A 734 -11.77 -17.10 -32.40
CA CYS A 734 -10.89 -16.20 -31.69
C CYS A 734 -9.54 -16.83 -31.38
N GLY A 735 -8.51 -15.99 -31.33
CA GLY A 735 -7.18 -16.42 -30.94
C GLY A 735 -6.04 -15.67 -31.62
N ASP A 736 -4.82 -16.13 -31.33
CA ASP A 736 -3.59 -15.70 -31.98
C ASP A 736 -3.39 -16.48 -33.29
N LEU A 737 -3.66 -15.82 -34.41
CA LEU A 737 -3.55 -16.41 -35.74
C LEU A 737 -2.12 -16.30 -36.31
N ASN A 738 -1.20 -15.59 -35.64
CA ASN A 738 0.15 -15.31 -36.13
C ASN A 738 0.19 -14.74 -37.57
N ALA A 739 -0.89 -14.06 -37.97
CA ALA A 739 -1.13 -13.67 -39.35
C ALA A 739 -1.67 -12.23 -39.42
N GLY A 740 -1.12 -11.41 -40.33
CA GLY A 740 -1.56 -10.02 -40.50
C GLY A 740 -2.87 -9.90 -41.31
N PRO A 741 -3.51 -8.72 -41.32
CA PRO A 741 -4.82 -8.51 -41.97
C PRO A 741 -4.82 -8.78 -43.48
N ARG A 742 -3.67 -8.59 -44.15
CA ARG A 742 -3.51 -8.83 -45.60
C ARG A 742 -3.03 -10.24 -45.94
N SER A 743 -2.92 -11.13 -44.95
CA SER A 743 -2.41 -12.48 -45.16
C SER A 743 -3.44 -13.38 -45.85
N GLU A 744 -2.94 -14.40 -46.54
CA GLU A 744 -3.80 -15.41 -47.18
C GLU A 744 -4.67 -16.16 -46.17
N VAL A 745 -4.16 -16.37 -44.96
CA VAL A 745 -4.91 -16.96 -43.83
C VAL A 745 -6.16 -16.15 -43.51
N LEU A 746 -6.01 -14.84 -43.33
CA LEU A 746 -7.16 -13.98 -43.04
C LEU A 746 -8.11 -13.90 -44.23
N LYS A 747 -7.60 -13.80 -45.47
CA LYS A 747 -8.46 -13.78 -46.67
C LYS A 747 -9.41 -14.98 -46.71
N ARG A 748 -8.91 -16.19 -46.44
CA ARG A 748 -9.74 -17.41 -46.44
C ARG A 748 -10.79 -17.41 -45.35
N LEU A 749 -10.43 -17.03 -44.12
CA LEU A 749 -11.39 -16.88 -43.03
C LEU A 749 -12.44 -15.80 -43.35
N THR A 750 -12.02 -14.68 -43.96
CA THR A 750 -12.92 -13.57 -44.27
C THR A 750 -13.90 -13.84 -45.41
N MET A 751 -13.78 -14.98 -46.11
CA MET A 751 -14.81 -15.42 -47.07
C MET A 751 -16.11 -15.84 -46.36
N ARG A 752 -16.03 -16.32 -45.11
CA ARG A 752 -17.19 -16.79 -44.31
C ARG A 752 -17.43 -15.97 -43.04
N PHE A 753 -16.41 -15.29 -42.51
CA PHE A 753 -16.47 -14.59 -41.23
C PHE A 753 -16.07 -13.12 -41.38
N HIS A 754 -16.51 -12.28 -40.47
CA HIS A 754 -16.16 -10.86 -40.42
C HIS A 754 -15.27 -10.58 -39.21
N CYS A 755 -14.19 -9.81 -39.43
CA CYS A 755 -13.34 -9.34 -38.34
C CYS A 755 -14.04 -8.23 -37.56
N THR A 756 -14.21 -8.41 -36.25
CA THR A 756 -14.91 -7.44 -35.39
C THR A 756 -14.28 -6.05 -35.44
N GLN A 757 -12.94 -5.97 -35.44
CA GLN A 757 -12.21 -4.71 -35.59
C GLN A 757 -12.42 -4.02 -36.95
N SER A 758 -12.87 -4.74 -37.98
CA SER A 758 -13.10 -4.17 -39.32
C SER A 758 -14.53 -3.68 -39.52
N ILE A 759 -15.50 -4.26 -38.81
CA ILE A 759 -16.93 -3.97 -38.98
C ILE A 759 -17.54 -3.19 -37.81
N ALA A 760 -16.83 -3.04 -36.69
CA ALA A 760 -17.28 -2.26 -35.56
C ALA A 760 -17.44 -0.77 -35.94
N VAL A 761 -18.53 -0.16 -35.46
CA VAL A 761 -18.84 1.25 -35.67
C VAL A 761 -17.73 2.13 -35.07
N ASP A 762 -17.30 3.15 -35.83
CA ASP A 762 -16.29 4.14 -35.43
C ASP A 762 -14.95 3.56 -34.94
N HIS A 763 -14.62 2.34 -35.36
CA HIS A 763 -13.38 1.67 -34.97
C HIS A 763 -12.35 1.65 -36.10
N ARG A 764 -11.10 2.01 -35.76
CA ARG A 764 -9.94 1.77 -36.63
C ARG A 764 -9.20 0.53 -36.13
N PRO A 765 -8.89 -0.46 -36.99
CA PRO A 765 -8.13 -1.63 -36.60
C PRO A 765 -6.81 -1.29 -35.89
N GLN A 766 -6.52 -2.01 -34.81
CA GLN A 766 -5.41 -1.76 -33.91
C GLN A 766 -4.44 -2.94 -33.87
N ALA A 767 -3.14 -2.63 -33.83
CA ALA A 767 -2.11 -3.62 -33.56
C ALA A 767 -2.20 -4.16 -32.12
N THR A 768 -1.89 -5.45 -31.98
CA THR A 768 -1.96 -6.25 -30.76
C THR A 768 -0.59 -6.73 -30.27
N PHE A 769 0.43 -6.75 -31.14
CA PHE A 769 1.80 -7.19 -30.83
C PHE A 769 2.88 -6.23 -31.38
N ALA A 770 3.98 -5.91 -30.69
CA ALA A 770 4.31 -6.22 -29.29
C ALA A 770 3.68 -5.17 -28.35
N SER A 771 3.20 -5.58 -27.19
CA SER A 771 2.27 -4.79 -26.36
C SER A 771 2.74 -3.38 -25.97
N ILE A 772 4.04 -3.14 -25.70
CA ILE A 772 4.58 -1.79 -25.39
C ILE A 772 4.51 -0.86 -26.61
N PHE A 773 4.86 -1.38 -27.79
CA PHE A 773 4.87 -0.66 -29.06
C PHE A 773 4.17 -1.53 -30.11
N PRO A 774 2.82 -1.54 -30.13
CA PRO A 774 2.09 -2.45 -31.00
C PRO A 774 2.28 -2.09 -32.48
N LEU A 775 2.82 -3.03 -33.25
CA LEU A 775 3.15 -2.86 -34.68
C LEU A 775 2.37 -3.82 -35.59
N ARG A 776 1.89 -4.94 -35.06
CA ARG A 776 1.22 -6.01 -35.82
C ARG A 776 -0.11 -6.36 -35.17
N GLN A 777 -1.14 -6.51 -35.97
CA GLN A 777 -2.39 -7.14 -35.59
C GLN A 777 -2.28 -8.63 -35.95
N ILE A 778 -2.25 -9.50 -34.94
CA ILE A 778 -2.17 -10.95 -35.11
C ILE A 778 -3.20 -11.72 -34.28
N ASP A 779 -3.87 -11.05 -33.35
CA ASP A 779 -4.96 -11.58 -32.54
C ASP A 779 -6.30 -11.08 -33.08
N TYR A 780 -7.27 -11.99 -33.22
CA TYR A 780 -8.54 -11.69 -33.87
C TYR A 780 -9.74 -12.26 -33.11
N ILE A 781 -10.87 -11.56 -33.23
CA ILE A 781 -12.22 -12.10 -33.01
C ILE A 781 -12.91 -11.99 -34.37
N LEU A 782 -13.30 -13.13 -34.93
CA LEU A 782 -14.02 -13.25 -36.19
C LEU A 782 -15.41 -13.82 -35.89
N VAL A 783 -16.43 -13.27 -36.53
CA VAL A 783 -17.83 -13.62 -36.26
C VAL A 783 -18.54 -13.97 -37.57
N SER A 784 -19.48 -14.92 -37.54
CA SER A 784 -20.36 -15.15 -38.70
C SER A 784 -21.36 -14.00 -38.86
N SER A 785 -22.08 -13.97 -39.99
CA SER A 785 -23.06 -12.93 -40.33
C SER A 785 -24.23 -12.78 -39.37
N HIS A 786 -24.38 -13.68 -38.39
CA HIS A 786 -25.42 -13.66 -37.36
C HIS A 786 -25.20 -12.62 -36.26
N PHE A 787 -24.05 -11.93 -36.27
CA PHE A 787 -23.68 -10.97 -35.24
C PHE A 787 -23.63 -9.54 -35.78
N SER A 788 -24.30 -8.64 -35.07
CA SER A 788 -24.02 -7.21 -35.12
C SER A 788 -22.96 -6.85 -34.08
N VAL A 789 -21.92 -6.10 -34.51
CA VAL A 789 -20.80 -5.71 -33.64
C VAL A 789 -21.00 -4.29 -33.15
N SER A 790 -21.44 -4.15 -31.90
CA SER A 790 -21.68 -2.85 -31.27
C SER A 790 -20.38 -2.09 -31.00
N SER A 791 -19.33 -2.82 -30.57
CA SER A 791 -18.02 -2.21 -30.31
C SER A 791 -16.90 -3.24 -30.39
N SER A 792 -15.72 -2.80 -30.78
CA SER A 792 -14.48 -3.57 -30.69
C SER A 792 -13.39 -2.69 -30.10
N CYS A 793 -12.52 -3.24 -29.24
CA CYS A 793 -11.39 -2.51 -28.68
C CYS A 793 -10.18 -3.42 -28.40
N VAL A 794 -9.00 -2.81 -28.36
CA VAL A 794 -7.76 -3.44 -27.91
C VAL A 794 -7.35 -2.74 -26.61
N SER A 795 -7.30 -3.48 -25.50
CA SER A 795 -6.94 -2.84 -24.22
C SER A 795 -5.47 -2.43 -24.23
N ARG A 796 -5.21 -1.14 -24.02
CA ARG A 796 -3.87 -0.51 -24.11
C ARG A 796 -3.43 0.16 -22.82
N ASN A 797 -4.11 -0.13 -21.72
CA ASN A 797 -3.76 0.42 -20.41
C ASN A 797 -2.39 -0.11 -19.94
N HIS A 798 -1.85 0.50 -18.88
CA HIS A 798 -0.52 0.15 -18.36
C HIS A 798 -0.44 -1.32 -17.94
N MET A 799 -1.51 -1.86 -17.34
CA MET A 799 -1.55 -3.25 -16.89
C MET A 799 -1.49 -4.22 -18.07
N ALA A 800 -2.34 -4.08 -19.08
CA ALA A 800 -2.36 -4.91 -20.30
C ALA A 800 -1.01 -4.87 -21.03
N LYS A 801 -0.39 -3.69 -21.13
CA LYS A 801 0.95 -3.52 -21.74
C LYS A 801 2.06 -4.22 -20.97
N ALA A 802 1.93 -4.36 -19.66
CA ALA A 802 2.93 -5.02 -18.82
C ALA A 802 2.66 -6.53 -18.68
N ALA A 803 1.40 -6.95 -18.80
CA ALA A 803 0.93 -8.27 -18.39
C ALA A 803 1.26 -9.40 -19.37
N SER A 804 1.27 -9.10 -20.66
CA SER A 804 1.65 -10.00 -21.74
C SER A 804 2.39 -9.20 -22.82
N ASP A 805 3.13 -9.88 -23.69
CA ASP A 805 3.67 -9.30 -24.92
C ASP A 805 2.62 -9.11 -26.02
N HIS A 806 1.42 -9.66 -25.83
CA HIS A 806 0.21 -9.36 -26.60
C HIS A 806 -0.73 -8.43 -25.83
N LEU A 807 -1.56 -7.68 -26.56
CA LEU A 807 -2.69 -6.93 -26.01
C LEU A 807 -3.99 -7.68 -26.27
N PRO A 808 -4.92 -7.72 -25.31
CA PRO A 808 -6.18 -8.41 -25.51
C PRO A 808 -7.10 -7.65 -26.46
N VAL A 809 -7.86 -8.40 -27.25
CA VAL A 809 -8.93 -7.89 -28.12
C VAL A 809 -10.27 -8.20 -27.47
N CYS A 810 -11.15 -7.21 -27.35
CA CYS A 810 -12.48 -7.35 -26.80
C CYS A 810 -13.53 -6.89 -27.82
N ALA A 811 -14.66 -7.59 -27.90
CA ALA A 811 -15.78 -7.21 -28.74
C ALA A 811 -17.11 -7.39 -28.00
N ALA A 812 -18.04 -6.47 -28.23
CA ALA A 812 -19.41 -6.57 -27.76
C ALA A 812 -20.31 -6.92 -28.94
N LEU A 813 -20.97 -8.08 -28.84
CA LEU A 813 -21.69 -8.73 -29.93
C LEU A 813 -23.16 -8.84 -29.57
N LYS A 814 -24.03 -8.58 -30.54
CA LYS A 814 -25.47 -8.84 -30.43
C LYS A 814 -25.85 -9.88 -31.46
N THR A 815 -26.62 -10.89 -31.04
CA THR A 815 -27.13 -11.90 -31.96
C THR A 815 -28.39 -11.39 -32.64
N ASP A 816 -28.42 -11.47 -33.98
CA ASP A 816 -29.59 -11.09 -34.76
C ASP A 816 -30.60 -12.24 -34.68
N ARG A 817 -31.45 -12.21 -33.65
CA ARG A 817 -32.40 -13.29 -33.29
C ARG A 817 -33.27 -13.73 -34.46
N LYS A 818 -32.90 -14.83 -35.11
CA LYS A 818 -33.79 -15.81 -35.77
C LYS A 818 -33.25 -17.24 -35.68
N SER A 819 -32.76 -17.70 -34.52
CA SER A 819 -32.61 -19.14 -34.26
C SER A 819 -33.68 -19.59 -33.27
N LYS A 820 -34.50 -20.57 -33.67
CA LYS A 820 -35.49 -21.22 -32.81
C LYS A 820 -34.78 -21.94 -31.67
N ALA A 821 -35.40 -21.96 -30.49
CA ALA A 821 -34.93 -22.73 -29.35
C ALA A 821 -34.72 -24.21 -29.74
N PRO A 822 -33.65 -24.88 -29.29
CA PRO A 822 -33.48 -26.30 -29.53
C PRO A 822 -34.57 -27.09 -28.79
N VAL A 823 -35.08 -28.12 -29.46
CA VAL A 823 -35.85 -29.21 -28.84
C VAL A 823 -34.88 -29.99 -27.95
N PRO A 824 -35.26 -30.44 -26.74
CA PRO A 824 -34.34 -31.17 -25.88
C PRO A 824 -34.03 -32.52 -26.52
N MET A 825 -32.79 -32.73 -26.98
CA MET A 825 -32.28 -34.07 -27.26
C MET A 825 -31.81 -34.69 -25.94
N ALA A 826 -32.52 -35.74 -25.53
CA ALA A 826 -32.14 -36.58 -24.41
C ALA A 826 -30.87 -37.38 -24.78
N TYR A 827 -29.70 -36.91 -24.32
CA TYR A 827 -28.56 -37.79 -24.10
C TYR A 827 -28.34 -37.93 -22.60
N GLY A 828 -28.66 -39.13 -22.12
CA GLY A 828 -28.59 -39.50 -20.72
C GLY A 828 -27.18 -39.33 -20.17
N TRP A 829 -27.04 -38.42 -19.22
CA TRP A 829 -25.89 -38.32 -18.34
C TRP A 829 -26.05 -39.33 -17.21
N ARG A 830 -25.12 -40.29 -17.12
CA ARG A 830 -24.73 -40.89 -15.85
C ARG A 830 -23.35 -40.33 -15.51
N PRO A 831 -23.12 -39.79 -14.31
CA PRO A 831 -21.77 -39.46 -13.86
C PRO A 831 -20.94 -40.74 -13.82
N HIS A 832 -19.67 -40.67 -14.26
CA HIS A 832 -18.68 -41.69 -13.94
C HIS A 832 -18.34 -41.55 -12.45
N ASP A 833 -18.53 -42.62 -11.69
CA ASP A 833 -18.38 -42.65 -10.23
C ASP A 833 -16.92 -42.43 -9.74
N ASP A 834 -15.92 -42.41 -10.64
CA ASP A 834 -14.50 -42.34 -10.28
C ASP A 834 -13.98 -40.92 -9.91
N GLU A 835 -14.71 -39.85 -10.24
CA GLU A 835 -14.30 -38.46 -9.87
C GLU A 835 -14.97 -37.94 -8.59
N ILE A 836 -15.94 -38.66 -8.03
CA ILE A 836 -16.60 -38.32 -6.76
C ILE A 836 -15.92 -39.02 -5.57
N GLU A 837 -15.24 -40.15 -5.78
CA GLU A 837 -14.48 -40.84 -4.73
C GLU A 837 -13.18 -40.12 -4.33
N LEU A 838 -12.55 -39.39 -5.26
CA LEU A 838 -11.34 -38.59 -4.95
C LEU A 838 -11.67 -37.33 -4.12
N ALA A 839 -12.91 -36.83 -4.20
CA ALA A 839 -13.38 -35.70 -3.39
C ALA A 839 -13.83 -36.13 -1.98
N ARG A 840 -14.13 -37.42 -1.76
CA ARG A 840 -14.49 -37.98 -0.46
C ARG A 840 -13.28 -38.50 0.34
N SER A 841 -12.22 -38.97 -0.33
CA SER A 841 -11.00 -39.46 0.34
C SER A 841 -10.06 -38.38 0.90
N ILE A 842 -10.39 -37.09 0.71
CA ILE A 842 -9.61 -35.95 1.27
C ILE A 842 -10.13 -35.51 2.65
N PHE A 843 -11.26 -36.04 3.13
CA PHE A 843 -11.88 -35.65 4.41
C PHE A 843 -12.03 -36.76 5.47
N GLU A 844 -11.42 -37.93 5.29
CA GLU A 844 -11.29 -38.93 6.36
C GLU A 844 -9.86 -38.92 6.92
N VAL A 845 -9.68 -38.19 8.02
CA VAL A 845 -8.57 -38.41 8.95
C VAL A 845 -9.07 -39.39 10.00
N GLU A 846 -8.68 -40.66 9.87
CA GLU A 846 -8.71 -41.61 10.98
C GLU A 846 -7.71 -41.19 12.06
N GLY A 847 -8.15 -41.21 13.31
CA GLY A 847 -7.32 -40.97 14.48
C GLY A 847 -8.12 -40.73 15.75
N ALA A 848 -9.03 -41.65 16.08
CA ALA A 848 -9.68 -41.70 17.40
C ALA A 848 -9.37 -43.06 18.04
N ASP A 849 -8.37 -43.07 18.93
CA ASP A 849 -8.25 -44.10 19.96
C ASP A 849 -8.39 -43.45 21.33
N HIS A 850 -9.26 -44.07 22.13
CA HIS A 850 -9.50 -43.89 23.56
C HIS A 850 -10.02 -42.54 24.06
N ILE A 851 -11.31 -42.50 24.40
CA ILE A 851 -11.79 -42.28 25.78
C ILE A 851 -13.22 -42.86 25.88
N SER A 852 -13.37 -43.75 26.85
CA SER A 852 -14.57 -44.41 27.34
C SER A 852 -15.60 -43.42 27.91
N VAL A 853 -16.87 -43.57 27.54
CA VAL A 853 -17.99 -43.12 28.38
C VAL A 853 -19.02 -44.24 28.47
N GLU A 854 -19.29 -44.61 29.71
CA GLU A 854 -20.16 -45.67 30.16
C GLU A 854 -21.62 -45.49 29.73
N SER A 855 -22.26 -46.64 29.53
CA SER A 855 -23.69 -46.86 29.64
C SER A 855 -24.29 -46.22 30.89
N VAL A 856 -25.52 -45.72 30.80
CA VAL A 856 -26.66 -46.18 31.63
C VAL A 856 -27.95 -45.55 31.09
N ALA A 857 -28.95 -46.42 30.94
CA ALA A 857 -30.33 -46.15 30.55
C ALA A 857 -31.09 -45.31 31.59
N GLY A 858 -32.28 -44.83 31.21
CA GLY A 858 -33.15 -43.95 32.01
C GLY A 858 -33.58 -44.46 33.39
N PRO A 859 -34.52 -43.76 34.05
CA PRO A 859 -35.92 -44.09 33.77
C PRO A 859 -36.91 -42.91 33.86
N GLN A 860 -38.17 -43.28 33.63
CA GLN A 860 -39.41 -42.52 33.64
C GLN A 860 -39.70 -41.68 34.91
N ALA A 861 -40.61 -40.73 34.71
CA ALA A 861 -41.20 -39.82 35.69
C ALA A 861 -41.92 -40.49 36.86
N ALA A 862 -41.80 -39.89 38.05
CA ALA A 862 -42.86 -39.64 39.03
C ALA A 862 -42.30 -38.81 40.20
N ASP A 863 -43.14 -37.87 40.66
CA ASP A 863 -43.06 -36.95 41.81
C ASP A 863 -42.10 -35.74 41.77
#